data_AF-A0A5M3N7L9-F1
#
_entry.id   AF-A0A5M3N7L9-F1
#
_cell.length_a   1.000
_cell.length_b   1.000
_cell.length_c   1.000
_cell.angle_alpha   90.00
_cell.angle_beta   90.00
_cell.angle_gamma   90.00
#
_symmetry.space_group_name_H-M   'P 1'
#
loop_
_entity.id
_entity.type
_entity.pdbx_description
1 polymer ?
#
loop_
_entity_poly.entity_id
_entity_poly.type
_entity_poly.pdbx_seq_one_letter_code
_entity_poly.pdbx_strand_id
1 'polypeptide(L)'
;MATPPEITTKNLTGIYLHNKTLSDSTDEILRLQGVSWFKRKAIANFNLTLYVKHTTGDDGFEHIDIDQRLSGGIPGTTENRVMNWEDRHTNDDLFGAVVGKSRRVSLDEIEDEFLKTGWTQDTVDDQAIEALAWSDTPISGKDWRANQIWGFEEKDGVRRYARHIKFTSSERNPIPLLGGSYGIRGFRFPIPIEPYIIRFTRPFRSPWLLVVLGAAYIVVFAFLARAQWYLTPADAFVDCTSVYWVENAGCGLNGEGCEPFTAEPFDFRCPAQCSSTVLQNPRVVGDIEVDFQPLIVGGGDPNRTYRGDSFICASAIQAGLISDSTGGCASVQLIGNFSNYLPTSAFGLSSIGFPSNFPLSLVFSAPNALKHCTDLRNPALAFNTLITCLLFLVLRPKPIVLFWSLLCIGFWHVTLFSQPQATPPPLDVAFGAFLPSLFVGYAFWRLAFRFTLPVFVNAPFEGMIWYLAPFWTGVLTNLTMDKIPIDRLTPADIKEQPGGVTALVIIVLILLVLVVNQIRIIRKTGWLPYYAGWYILGGLVVMVLALLPGLEFRLHHYVIAMVLIPGTGFPTRLSAIYQGFLLGMFLNGVAAFGFDSILQTAADLVRDGPTGSALPSFVTNSTTYNATIPLSSQVLNWASISDSVSQEGWSTFALLVDDVERYSGTALNYSLQGLNASLPHFFRLALQSSDTVGDFTMPATLWPNGTWVDPLPGFIY
;
A
#
# COMPACT_ATOMS: atom_id res chain seq x y z
N MET A 1 -18.64 24.65 -39.83
CA MET A 1 -19.94 24.80 -40.54
C MET A 1 -19.70 24.71 -42.05
N ALA A 2 -20.67 24.24 -42.84
CA ALA A 2 -20.60 24.28 -44.31
C ALA A 2 -20.65 25.74 -44.80
N THR A 3 -19.77 26.13 -45.71
CA THR A 3 -19.66 27.51 -46.19
C THR A 3 -19.95 27.58 -47.68
N PRO A 4 -20.86 28.47 -48.12
CA PRO A 4 -21.24 28.55 -49.51
C PRO A 4 -20.11 29.17 -50.35
N PRO A 5 -20.08 28.96 -51.68
CA PRO A 5 -18.97 29.38 -52.54
C PRO A 5 -18.75 30.89 -52.59
N GLU A 6 -19.77 31.70 -52.31
CA GLU A 6 -19.70 33.17 -52.35
C GLU A 6 -18.89 33.76 -51.18
N ILE A 7 -18.66 32.98 -50.12
CA ILE A 7 -17.80 33.39 -49.00
C ILE A 7 -16.38 32.87 -49.25
N THR A 8 -15.45 33.78 -49.54
CA THR A 8 -14.03 33.50 -49.79
C THR A 8 -13.12 34.24 -48.80
N THR A 9 -11.79 34.05 -48.86
CA THR A 9 -10.86 34.84 -48.01
C THR A 9 -10.92 36.33 -48.36
N LYS A 10 -11.36 36.66 -49.58
CA LYS A 10 -12.01 37.91 -50.06
C LYS A 10 -12.89 38.62 -49.04
N ASN A 11 -13.84 37.87 -48.53
CA ASN A 11 -14.92 38.37 -47.68
C ASN A 11 -15.36 37.25 -46.75
N LEU A 12 -14.86 37.28 -45.52
CA LEU A 12 -15.19 36.30 -44.49
C LEU A 12 -16.43 36.68 -43.69
N THR A 13 -17.17 37.73 -44.08
CA THR A 13 -18.32 38.21 -43.32
C THR A 13 -19.37 37.12 -43.17
N GLY A 14 -19.70 36.76 -41.93
CA GLY A 14 -20.61 35.65 -41.66
C GLY A 14 -20.58 35.19 -40.20
N ILE A 15 -21.41 34.19 -39.90
CA ILE A 15 -21.51 33.57 -38.57
C ILE A 15 -21.02 32.13 -38.68
N TYR A 16 -19.98 31.77 -37.93
CA TYR A 16 -19.35 30.46 -37.99
C TYR A 16 -19.48 29.73 -36.68
N LEU A 17 -20.15 28.58 -36.70
CA LEU A 17 -20.20 27.65 -35.56
C LEU A 17 -19.01 26.69 -35.62
N HIS A 18 -18.23 26.66 -34.53
CA HIS A 18 -17.11 25.74 -34.36
C HIS A 18 -17.60 24.29 -34.29
N ASN A 19 -17.00 23.42 -35.10
CA ASN A 19 -17.31 21.99 -35.10
C ASN A 19 -16.22 21.20 -34.35
N LYS A 20 -16.51 20.88 -33.08
CA LYS A 20 -15.60 20.12 -32.21
C LYS A 20 -15.31 18.70 -32.68
N THR A 21 -16.20 18.08 -33.47
CA THR A 21 -16.00 16.70 -33.94
C THR A 21 -15.02 16.62 -35.11
N LEU A 22 -14.89 17.71 -35.89
CA LEU A 22 -13.98 17.81 -37.02
C LEU A 22 -12.71 18.62 -36.71
N SER A 23 -12.56 19.10 -35.46
CA SER A 23 -11.43 19.93 -35.03
C SER A 23 -10.63 19.22 -33.94
N ASP A 24 -9.32 19.47 -33.88
CA ASP A 24 -8.48 19.03 -32.78
C ASP A 24 -8.84 19.73 -31.45
N SER A 25 -8.52 19.08 -30.33
CA SER A 25 -8.75 19.63 -28.99
C SER A 25 -7.86 20.85 -28.72
N THR A 26 -8.46 21.95 -28.27
CA THR A 26 -7.74 23.17 -27.86
C THR A 26 -7.14 23.10 -26.44
N ASP A 27 -7.39 22.03 -25.67
CA ASP A 27 -6.98 21.92 -24.26
C ASP A 27 -5.45 22.04 -24.07
N GLU A 28 -4.66 21.45 -24.97
CA GLU A 28 -3.20 21.48 -24.87
C GLU A 28 -2.62 22.87 -25.23
N ILE A 29 -3.17 23.53 -26.25
CA ILE A 29 -2.79 24.90 -26.62
C ILE A 29 -3.12 25.85 -25.47
N LEU A 30 -4.34 25.77 -24.93
CA LEU A 30 -4.75 26.60 -23.79
C LEU A 30 -3.89 26.32 -22.55
N ARG A 31 -3.49 25.06 -22.33
CA ARG A 31 -2.60 24.69 -21.22
C ARG A 31 -1.24 25.38 -21.36
N LEU A 32 -0.63 25.29 -22.54
CA LEU A 32 0.67 25.91 -22.84
C LEU A 32 0.62 27.44 -22.85
N GLN A 33 -0.56 28.04 -23.08
CA GLN A 33 -0.80 29.47 -22.90
C GLN A 33 -1.01 29.85 -21.42
N GLY A 34 -0.84 28.92 -20.48
CA GLY A 34 -1.01 29.15 -19.04
C GLY A 34 -2.44 29.41 -18.61
N VAL A 35 -3.44 28.97 -19.39
CA VAL A 35 -4.86 29.04 -18.98
C VAL A 35 -5.12 27.96 -17.94
N SER A 36 -5.73 28.30 -16.81
CA SER A 36 -5.96 27.34 -15.71
C SER A 36 -6.89 26.19 -16.13
N TRP A 37 -6.70 25.00 -15.56
CA TRP A 37 -7.47 23.80 -15.91
C TRP A 37 -8.99 24.01 -15.80
N PHE A 38 -9.46 24.78 -14.80
CA PHE A 38 -10.89 25.08 -14.64
C PHE A 38 -11.43 25.89 -15.82
N LYS A 39 -10.72 26.96 -16.23
CA LYS A 39 -11.09 27.74 -17.42
C LYS A 39 -11.08 26.87 -18.68
N ARG A 40 -10.10 25.98 -18.84
CA ARG A 40 -10.03 25.07 -20.00
C ARG A 40 -11.19 24.07 -20.03
N LYS A 41 -11.57 23.49 -18.89
CA LYS A 41 -12.72 22.58 -18.81
C LYS A 41 -14.05 23.29 -19.04
N ALA A 42 -14.19 24.52 -18.55
CA ALA A 42 -15.35 25.36 -18.88
C ALA A 42 -15.41 25.60 -20.40
N ILE A 43 -14.33 26.07 -21.02
CA ILE A 43 -14.24 26.31 -22.48
C ILE A 43 -14.58 25.05 -23.28
N ALA A 44 -14.07 23.89 -22.87
CA ALA A 44 -14.33 22.61 -23.55
C ALA A 44 -15.83 22.22 -23.56
N ASN A 45 -16.62 22.69 -22.59
CA ASN A 45 -18.06 22.39 -22.51
C ASN A 45 -18.93 23.34 -23.35
N PHE A 46 -18.42 24.51 -23.75
CA PHE A 46 -19.19 25.49 -24.53
C PHE A 46 -18.89 25.42 -26.02
N ASN A 47 -19.90 25.61 -26.87
CA ASN A 47 -19.67 25.75 -28.31
C ASN A 47 -19.31 27.20 -28.65
N LEU A 48 -18.25 27.37 -29.43
CA LEU A 48 -17.77 28.67 -29.88
C LEU A 48 -18.46 29.08 -31.19
N THR A 49 -19.03 30.28 -31.21
CA THR A 49 -19.59 30.91 -32.41
C THR A 49 -18.81 32.18 -32.71
N LEU A 50 -18.35 32.33 -33.94
CA LEU A 50 -17.64 33.52 -34.43
C LEU A 50 -18.59 34.38 -35.25
N TYR A 51 -18.72 35.65 -34.88
CA TYR A 51 -19.39 36.67 -35.69
C TYR A 51 -18.31 37.50 -36.36
N VAL A 52 -18.10 37.26 -37.66
CA VAL A 52 -17.00 37.85 -38.41
C VAL A 52 -17.55 38.95 -39.30
N LYS A 53 -16.87 40.11 -39.28
CA LYS A 53 -17.09 41.22 -40.20
C LYS A 53 -15.78 41.49 -40.92
N HIS A 54 -15.79 41.42 -42.25
CA HIS A 54 -14.64 41.71 -43.09
C HIS A 54 -14.94 42.96 -43.92
N THR A 55 -14.19 44.04 -43.70
CA THR A 55 -14.36 45.33 -44.40
C THR A 55 -13.03 45.90 -44.83
N THR A 56 -12.99 46.66 -45.92
CA THR A 56 -11.85 47.52 -46.24
C THR A 56 -12.07 48.89 -45.59
N GLY A 57 -11.11 49.33 -44.78
CA GLY A 57 -11.19 50.60 -44.07
C GLY A 57 -10.80 51.78 -44.96
N ASP A 58 -11.07 53.00 -44.48
CA ASP A 58 -10.68 54.25 -45.15
C ASP A 58 -9.15 54.42 -45.21
N ASP A 59 -8.42 53.64 -44.41
CA ASP A 59 -6.96 53.52 -44.40
C ASP A 59 -6.41 52.65 -45.54
N GLY A 60 -7.28 52.05 -46.35
CA GLY A 60 -6.92 51.19 -47.47
C GLY A 60 -6.52 49.77 -47.06
N PHE A 61 -6.58 49.44 -45.77
CA PHE A 61 -6.30 48.10 -45.26
C PHE A 61 -7.58 47.29 -45.06
N GLU A 62 -7.44 45.96 -45.13
CA GLU A 62 -8.53 45.04 -44.76
C GLU A 62 -8.60 44.89 -43.24
N HIS A 63 -9.81 44.99 -42.71
CA HIS A 63 -10.15 44.82 -41.30
C HIS A 63 -11.04 43.59 -41.13
N ILE A 64 -10.63 42.68 -40.25
CA ILE A 64 -11.40 41.51 -39.86
C ILE A 64 -11.67 41.60 -38.36
N ASP A 65 -12.93 41.90 -38.03
CA ASP A 65 -13.42 41.97 -36.66
C ASP A 65 -14.19 40.70 -36.33
N ILE A 66 -13.84 40.07 -35.21
CA ILE A 66 -14.41 38.79 -34.79
C ILE A 66 -14.93 38.94 -33.36
N ASP A 67 -16.25 38.93 -33.20
CA ASP A 67 -16.88 38.78 -31.89
C ASP A 67 -17.11 37.29 -31.60
N GLN A 68 -16.51 36.79 -30.52
CA GLN A 68 -16.64 35.39 -30.12
C GLN A 68 -17.73 35.26 -29.06
N ARG A 69 -18.64 34.30 -29.25
CA ARG A 69 -19.67 33.97 -28.26
C ARG A 69 -19.68 32.50 -27.91
N LEU A 70 -19.80 32.21 -26.63
CA LEU A 70 -19.98 30.87 -26.11
C LEU A 70 -21.48 30.55 -26.03
N SER A 71 -21.83 29.27 -26.19
CA SER A 71 -23.22 28.80 -26.08
C SER A 71 -23.86 29.24 -24.76
N GLY A 72 -25.09 29.75 -24.82
CA GLY A 72 -25.78 30.38 -23.69
C GLY A 72 -25.70 31.92 -23.67
N GLY A 73 -25.12 32.53 -24.71
CA GLY A 73 -25.05 34.01 -24.85
C GLY A 73 -23.95 34.66 -24.02
N ILE A 74 -23.01 33.88 -23.50
CA ILE A 74 -21.88 34.36 -22.71
C ILE A 74 -20.90 35.09 -23.66
N PRO A 75 -20.58 36.37 -23.40
CA PRO A 75 -19.58 37.11 -24.16
C PRO A 75 -18.21 36.41 -24.09
N GLY A 76 -17.56 36.22 -25.23
CA GLY A 76 -16.18 35.78 -25.33
C GLY A 76 -15.24 36.96 -25.57
N THR A 77 -14.08 36.66 -26.18
CA THR A 77 -13.08 37.66 -26.56
C THR A 77 -13.39 38.27 -27.92
N THR A 78 -13.04 39.53 -28.14
CA THR A 78 -13.13 40.19 -29.45
C THR A 78 -11.74 40.27 -30.09
N GLU A 79 -11.61 39.87 -31.35
CA GLU A 79 -10.37 40.03 -32.12
C GLU A 79 -10.58 41.07 -33.21
N ASN A 80 -9.81 42.16 -33.18
CA ASN A 80 -9.78 43.16 -34.25
C ASN A 80 -8.46 43.01 -35.01
N ARG A 81 -8.50 42.69 -36.30
CA ARG A 81 -7.31 42.43 -37.11
C ARG A 81 -7.23 43.37 -38.30
N VAL A 82 -6.10 44.06 -38.41
CA VAL A 82 -5.75 44.90 -39.57
C VAL A 82 -4.72 44.14 -40.40
N MET A 83 -4.92 44.06 -41.71
CA MET A 83 -4.03 43.35 -42.65
C MET A 83 -2.86 44.22 -43.13
N ASN A 84 -2.13 44.83 -42.19
CA ASN A 84 -0.99 45.71 -42.46
C ASN A 84 0.36 45.10 -42.03
N TRP A 85 0.36 43.89 -41.45
CA TRP A 85 1.53 43.20 -40.91
C TRP A 85 2.29 43.95 -39.80
N GLU A 86 1.64 44.91 -39.13
CA GLU A 86 2.21 45.61 -37.99
C GLU A 86 1.87 44.90 -36.67
N ASP A 87 2.76 45.05 -35.68
CA ASP A 87 2.61 44.44 -34.37
C ASP A 87 1.52 45.18 -33.57
N ARG A 88 0.47 44.45 -33.16
CA ARG A 88 -0.63 44.94 -32.34
C ARG A 88 -0.55 44.35 -30.94
N HIS A 89 -0.44 45.21 -29.94
CA HIS A 89 -0.49 44.82 -28.54
C HIS A 89 -1.93 44.80 -28.05
N THR A 90 -2.31 43.76 -27.30
CA THR A 90 -3.65 43.63 -26.73
C THR A 90 -3.54 42.92 -25.39
N ASN A 91 -4.26 43.41 -24.38
CA ASN A 91 -4.38 42.71 -23.11
C ASN A 91 -5.70 41.92 -23.12
N ASP A 92 -5.60 40.61 -23.27
CA ASP A 92 -6.72 39.69 -23.39
C ASP A 92 -7.08 39.08 -22.03
N ASP A 93 -8.38 38.96 -21.73
CA ASP A 93 -8.87 38.47 -20.43
C ASP A 93 -8.52 36.99 -20.16
N LEU A 94 -8.27 36.21 -21.21
CA LEU A 94 -7.91 34.81 -21.15
C LEU A 94 -6.39 34.61 -21.21
N PHE A 95 -5.70 35.35 -22.08
CA PHE A 95 -4.29 35.14 -22.41
C PHE A 95 -3.33 36.15 -21.77
N GLY A 96 -3.81 37.29 -21.29
CA GLY A 96 -3.00 38.40 -20.77
C GLY A 96 -2.43 39.28 -21.88
N ALA A 97 -1.24 39.86 -21.68
CA ALA A 97 -0.57 40.68 -22.67
C ALA A 97 -0.09 39.82 -23.87
N VAL A 98 -0.70 40.06 -25.03
CA VAL A 98 -0.46 39.37 -26.30
C VAL A 98 -0.06 40.39 -27.36
N VAL A 99 0.88 40.01 -28.22
CA VAL A 99 1.22 40.74 -29.44
C VAL A 99 0.80 39.89 -30.63
N GLY A 100 0.20 40.50 -31.64
CA GLY A 100 -0.14 39.79 -32.87
C GLY A 100 -0.14 40.68 -34.09
N LYS A 101 -0.05 40.05 -35.27
CA LYS A 101 -0.10 40.71 -36.57
C LYS A 101 -0.75 39.81 -37.61
N SER A 102 -1.31 40.42 -38.65
CA SER A 102 -2.04 39.68 -39.70
C SER A 102 -1.73 40.24 -41.09
N ARG A 103 -1.73 39.39 -42.12
CA ARG A 103 -1.57 39.76 -43.54
C ARG A 103 -2.25 38.75 -44.47
N ARG A 104 -2.40 39.11 -45.74
CA ARG A 104 -2.57 38.14 -46.82
C ARG A 104 -1.23 37.50 -47.16
N VAL A 105 -1.25 36.21 -47.48
CA VAL A 105 -0.05 35.43 -47.78
C VAL A 105 -0.32 34.44 -48.92
N SER A 106 0.63 34.32 -49.85
CA SER A 106 0.64 33.20 -50.79
C SER A 106 1.07 31.91 -50.08
N LEU A 107 0.47 30.77 -50.43
CA LEU A 107 0.84 29.50 -49.80
C LEU A 107 2.31 29.12 -50.03
N ASP A 108 2.93 29.61 -51.11
CA ASP A 108 4.35 29.39 -51.41
C ASP A 108 5.30 30.12 -50.44
N GLU A 109 4.82 31.16 -49.75
CA GLU A 109 5.59 31.90 -48.75
C GLU A 109 5.57 31.22 -47.36
N ILE A 110 4.76 30.18 -47.19
CA ILE A 110 4.59 29.48 -45.91
C ILE A 110 5.59 28.31 -45.85
N GLU A 111 6.53 28.37 -44.91
CA GLU A 111 7.56 27.32 -44.77
C GLU A 111 7.02 25.99 -44.23
N ASP A 112 5.99 26.03 -43.38
CA ASP A 112 5.48 24.84 -42.70
C ASP A 112 4.49 24.05 -43.56
N GLU A 113 4.80 22.78 -43.79
CA GLU A 113 3.99 21.88 -44.64
C GLU A 113 2.54 21.73 -44.15
N PHE A 114 2.31 21.67 -42.84
CA PHE A 114 0.95 21.54 -42.29
C PHE A 114 0.14 22.83 -42.51
N LEU A 115 0.79 23.99 -42.37
CA LEU A 115 0.13 25.28 -42.55
C LEU A 115 -0.23 25.58 -44.01
N LYS A 116 0.50 25.04 -45.00
CA LYS A 116 0.29 25.37 -46.43
C LYS A 116 -0.53 24.35 -47.23
N THR A 117 -0.85 23.19 -46.66
CA THR A 117 -1.57 22.11 -47.37
C THR A 117 -3.03 22.02 -46.95
N GLY A 118 -3.88 21.43 -47.81
CA GLY A 118 -5.30 21.13 -47.50
C GLY A 118 -6.32 22.18 -47.98
N TRP A 119 -5.84 23.32 -48.48
CA TRP A 119 -6.67 24.44 -48.91
C TRP A 119 -7.34 24.23 -50.27
N THR A 120 -8.55 24.77 -50.41
CA THR A 120 -9.34 24.82 -51.66
C THR A 120 -8.74 25.79 -52.68
N GLN A 121 -9.01 25.58 -53.98
CA GLN A 121 -8.42 26.40 -55.05
C GLN A 121 -8.72 27.89 -54.91
N ASP A 122 -9.92 28.26 -54.46
CA ASP A 122 -10.28 29.66 -54.23
C ASP A 122 -9.48 30.28 -53.07
N THR A 123 -9.08 29.49 -52.05
CA THR A 123 -8.15 29.96 -51.01
C THR A 123 -6.75 30.21 -51.59
N VAL A 124 -6.33 29.41 -52.56
CA VAL A 124 -5.04 29.60 -53.26
C VAL A 124 -5.09 30.87 -54.10
N ASP A 125 -6.14 31.04 -54.91
CA ASP A 125 -6.29 32.14 -55.85
C ASP A 125 -6.50 33.49 -55.14
N ASP A 126 -7.27 33.50 -54.04
CA ASP A 126 -7.58 34.71 -53.27
C ASP A 126 -6.53 35.02 -52.18
N GLN A 127 -5.49 34.20 -52.05
CA GLN A 127 -4.51 34.21 -50.96
C GLN A 127 -5.11 33.85 -49.60
N ALA A 128 -4.33 33.15 -48.77
CA ALA A 128 -4.71 32.81 -47.42
C ALA A 128 -4.48 33.99 -46.46
N ILE A 129 -5.07 33.93 -45.27
CA ILE A 129 -4.83 34.91 -44.20
C ILE A 129 -3.87 34.30 -43.19
N GLU A 130 -2.72 34.96 -42.98
CA GLU A 130 -1.77 34.61 -41.92
C GLU A 130 -2.02 35.47 -40.69
N ALA A 131 -2.12 34.80 -39.54
CA ALA A 131 -2.38 35.38 -38.24
C ALA A 131 -1.34 34.86 -37.23
N LEU A 132 -0.38 35.71 -36.89
CA LEU A 132 0.62 35.43 -35.86
C LEU A 132 0.20 36.05 -34.53
N ALA A 133 0.32 35.29 -33.44
CA ALA A 133 0.15 35.79 -32.07
C ALA A 133 1.21 35.18 -31.15
N TRP A 134 1.74 35.96 -30.21
CA TRP A 134 2.68 35.49 -29.19
C TRP A 134 2.49 36.25 -27.88
N SER A 135 2.93 35.66 -26.77
CA SER A 135 2.89 36.35 -25.48
C SER A 135 3.91 37.49 -25.44
N ASP A 136 3.48 38.63 -24.90
CA ASP A 136 4.41 39.68 -24.48
C ASP A 136 5.15 39.17 -23.25
N THR A 137 6.29 38.51 -23.47
CA THR A 137 6.99 37.74 -22.43
C THR A 137 7.43 38.59 -21.24
N PRO A 138 8.00 39.80 -21.44
CA PRO A 138 8.33 40.72 -20.34
C PRO A 138 7.15 41.08 -19.44
N ILE A 139 5.93 41.19 -20.00
CA ILE A 139 4.74 41.61 -19.25
C ILE A 139 3.99 40.40 -18.67
N SER A 140 3.76 39.38 -19.49
CA SER A 140 2.93 38.22 -19.13
C SER A 140 3.67 37.14 -18.33
N GLY A 141 5.01 37.13 -18.37
CA GLY A 141 5.84 36.07 -17.78
C GLY A 141 5.70 34.70 -18.47
N LYS A 142 4.99 34.64 -19.61
CA LYS A 142 4.77 33.44 -20.42
C LYS A 142 5.52 33.55 -21.73
N ASP A 143 5.88 32.42 -22.32
CA ASP A 143 6.55 32.38 -23.62
C ASP A 143 5.91 31.30 -24.50
N TRP A 144 5.06 31.78 -25.41
CA TRP A 144 4.40 30.99 -26.44
C TRP A 144 4.18 31.81 -27.71
N ARG A 145 4.08 31.10 -28.84
CA ARG A 145 3.81 31.64 -30.18
C ARG A 145 2.89 30.71 -30.95
N ALA A 146 1.88 31.29 -31.60
CA ALA A 146 0.91 30.62 -32.44
C ALA A 146 0.97 31.23 -33.85
N ASN A 147 1.29 30.41 -34.86
CA ASN A 147 1.12 30.78 -36.27
C ASN A 147 -0.16 30.13 -36.80
N GLN A 148 -1.06 30.92 -37.34
CA GLN A 148 -2.34 30.46 -37.87
C GLN A 148 -2.49 30.83 -39.33
N ILE A 149 -2.93 29.87 -40.16
CA ILE A 149 -3.34 30.11 -41.54
C ILE A 149 -4.83 29.83 -41.66
N TRP A 150 -5.56 30.78 -42.24
CA TRP A 150 -7.01 30.70 -42.38
C TRP A 150 -7.39 30.61 -43.85
N GLY A 151 -8.38 29.77 -44.13
CA GLY A 151 -8.86 29.52 -45.47
C GLY A 151 -10.04 28.56 -45.48
N PHE A 152 -10.28 27.93 -46.62
CA PHE A 152 -11.36 26.96 -46.79
C PHE A 152 -10.81 25.61 -47.20
N GLU A 153 -11.38 24.55 -46.61
CA GLU A 153 -11.04 23.16 -46.91
C GLU A 153 -12.30 22.36 -47.25
N GLU A 154 -12.12 21.32 -48.06
CA GLU A 154 -13.14 20.28 -48.22
C GLU A 154 -12.88 19.14 -47.23
N LYS A 155 -13.90 18.83 -46.41
CA LYS A 155 -13.93 17.64 -45.56
C LYS A 155 -15.21 16.88 -45.84
N ASP A 156 -15.15 15.57 -46.05
CA ASP A 156 -16.32 14.75 -46.35
C ASP A 156 -17.20 15.32 -47.49
N GLY A 157 -16.55 15.87 -48.54
CA GLY A 157 -17.24 16.47 -49.69
C GLY A 157 -17.93 17.81 -49.42
N VAL A 158 -17.69 18.46 -48.28
CA VAL A 158 -18.32 19.73 -47.90
C VAL A 158 -17.24 20.77 -47.58
N ARG A 159 -17.32 21.92 -48.27
CA ARG A 159 -16.46 23.10 -48.05
C ARG A 159 -16.74 23.76 -46.71
N ARG A 160 -15.69 24.07 -45.95
CA ARG A 160 -15.78 24.68 -44.61
C ARG A 160 -14.65 25.67 -44.38
N TYR A 161 -14.93 26.72 -43.62
CA TYR A 161 -13.90 27.60 -43.06
C TYR A 161 -13.06 26.85 -42.02
N ALA A 162 -11.74 26.89 -42.17
CA ALA A 162 -10.78 26.20 -41.31
C ALA A 162 -9.62 27.12 -40.92
N ARG A 163 -8.95 26.76 -39.82
CA ARG A 163 -7.74 27.42 -39.33
C ARG A 163 -6.71 26.36 -38.97
N HIS A 164 -5.58 26.35 -39.65
CA HIS A 164 -4.43 25.53 -39.26
C HIS A 164 -3.59 26.31 -38.27
N ILE A 165 -3.25 25.70 -37.14
CA ILE A 165 -2.54 26.37 -36.04
C ILE A 165 -1.29 25.58 -35.70
N LYS A 166 -0.12 26.22 -35.84
CA LYS A 166 1.16 25.73 -35.33
C LYS A 166 1.50 26.48 -34.05
N PHE A 167 1.62 25.74 -32.95
CA PHE A 167 1.85 26.31 -31.62
C PHE A 167 3.21 25.89 -31.05
N THR A 168 3.96 26.85 -30.50
CA THR A 168 5.26 26.63 -29.84
C THR A 168 5.29 27.33 -28.49
N SER A 169 5.83 26.70 -27.44
CA SER A 169 6.00 27.31 -26.11
C SER A 169 7.25 26.79 -25.41
N SER A 170 7.82 27.60 -24.51
CA SER A 170 8.90 27.18 -23.61
C SER A 170 8.43 26.44 -22.36
N GLU A 171 7.12 26.40 -22.05
CA GLU A 171 6.54 25.46 -21.08
C GLU A 171 6.70 24.03 -21.62
N ARG A 172 7.87 23.44 -21.40
CA ARG A 172 8.11 22.04 -21.65
C ARG A 172 7.35 21.22 -20.62
N ASN A 173 6.72 20.12 -21.06
CA ASN A 173 6.53 18.97 -20.18
C ASN A 173 7.82 18.77 -19.36
N PRO A 174 7.73 18.45 -18.05
CA PRO A 174 8.92 18.34 -17.20
C PRO A 174 9.99 17.54 -17.94
N ILE A 175 11.11 18.21 -18.24
CA ILE A 175 12.21 17.58 -18.96
C ILE A 175 12.66 16.41 -18.09
N PRO A 176 12.75 15.19 -18.63
CA PRO A 176 13.30 14.07 -17.88
C PRO A 176 14.68 14.47 -17.36
N LEU A 177 14.95 14.26 -16.07
CA LEU A 177 16.27 14.36 -15.44
C LEU A 177 17.34 13.62 -16.24
N LEU A 178 16.95 12.54 -16.91
CA LEU A 178 17.83 11.70 -17.72
C LEU A 178 17.57 11.85 -19.23
N GLY A 179 17.05 13.00 -19.64
CA GLY A 179 16.84 13.40 -21.04
C GLY A 179 17.22 14.85 -21.33
N GLY A 180 17.77 15.57 -20.34
CA GLY A 180 18.18 16.97 -20.44
C GLY A 180 19.68 17.16 -20.67
N SER A 181 20.07 18.40 -20.98
CA SER A 181 21.47 18.85 -21.01
C SER A 181 21.77 19.66 -19.77
N TYR A 182 22.79 19.27 -19.01
CA TYR A 182 23.18 19.89 -17.74
C TYR A 182 24.46 20.69 -17.91
N GLY A 183 24.52 21.85 -17.25
CA GLY A 183 25.67 22.74 -17.30
C GLY A 183 26.35 22.84 -15.93
N ILE A 184 27.65 22.54 -15.84
CA ILE A 184 28.47 22.83 -14.65
C ILE A 184 29.69 23.65 -15.12
N ARG A 185 29.88 24.83 -14.54
CA ARG A 185 31.03 25.73 -14.80
C ARG A 185 31.30 25.98 -16.31
N GLY A 186 30.24 26.22 -17.08
CA GLY A 186 30.34 26.51 -18.53
C GLY A 186 30.39 25.29 -19.45
N PHE A 187 30.62 24.08 -18.92
CA PHE A 187 30.54 22.84 -19.71
C PHE A 187 29.11 22.31 -19.72
N ARG A 188 28.54 22.11 -20.92
CA ARG A 188 27.25 21.46 -21.12
C ARG A 188 27.46 19.99 -21.49
N PHE A 189 26.86 19.06 -20.76
CA PHE A 189 26.85 17.64 -21.09
C PHE A 189 25.41 17.11 -21.19
N PRO A 190 25.05 16.41 -22.29
CA PRO A 190 23.75 15.77 -22.43
C PRO A 190 23.70 14.44 -21.69
N ILE A 191 22.56 14.11 -21.08
CA ILE A 191 22.26 12.76 -20.57
C ILE A 191 21.10 12.21 -21.39
N PRO A 192 21.32 11.49 -22.51
CA PRO A 192 20.26 11.06 -23.42
C PRO A 192 19.72 9.65 -23.11
N ILE A 193 19.63 9.26 -21.83
CA ILE A 193 19.20 7.91 -21.43
C ILE A 193 17.73 7.69 -21.81
N GLU A 194 16.84 8.61 -21.45
CA GLU A 194 15.39 8.48 -21.70
C GLU A 194 15.06 8.49 -23.21
N PRO A 195 15.59 9.42 -24.03
CA PRO A 195 15.42 9.35 -25.49
C PRO A 195 15.93 8.05 -26.11
N TYR A 196 17.05 7.51 -25.61
CA TYR A 196 17.60 6.26 -26.10
C TYR A 196 16.67 5.09 -25.80
N ILE A 197 16.19 4.96 -24.56
CA ILE A 197 15.22 3.93 -24.16
C ILE A 197 13.96 4.03 -25.02
N ILE A 198 13.40 5.24 -25.17
CA ILE A 198 12.19 5.48 -25.97
C ILE A 198 12.37 5.02 -27.41
N ARG A 199 13.51 5.32 -28.03
CA ARG A 199 13.84 4.94 -29.41
C ARG A 199 14.03 3.43 -29.53
N PHE A 200 14.81 2.84 -28.63
CA PHE A 200 15.12 1.41 -28.61
C PHE A 200 13.86 0.56 -28.41
N THR A 201 12.93 0.99 -27.55
CA THR A 201 11.75 0.20 -27.21
C THR A 201 10.51 0.52 -28.04
N ARG A 202 10.58 1.49 -28.96
CA ARG A 202 9.48 1.85 -29.88
C ARG A 202 8.89 0.65 -30.66
N PRO A 203 9.67 -0.31 -31.22
CA PRO A 203 9.09 -1.45 -31.94
C PRO A 203 8.33 -2.42 -31.03
N PHE A 204 8.63 -2.45 -29.73
CA PHE A 204 8.02 -3.39 -28.77
C PHE A 204 6.69 -2.87 -28.18
N ARG A 205 6.20 -1.72 -28.64
CA ARG A 205 4.99 -1.07 -28.11
C ARG A 205 3.68 -1.60 -28.71
N SER A 206 3.73 -2.72 -29.43
CA SER A 206 2.56 -3.35 -30.03
C SER A 206 1.59 -3.86 -28.96
N PRO A 207 0.28 -3.56 -29.03
CA PRO A 207 -0.71 -4.12 -28.12
C PRO A 207 -0.73 -5.65 -28.09
N TRP A 208 -0.39 -6.31 -29.21
CA TRP A 208 -0.31 -7.78 -29.28
C TRP A 208 0.80 -8.36 -28.40
N LEU A 209 1.94 -7.69 -28.29
CA LEU A 209 3.01 -8.13 -27.40
C LEU A 209 2.58 -8.08 -25.93
N LEU A 210 1.77 -7.09 -25.57
CA LEU A 210 1.18 -7.01 -24.24
C LEU A 210 0.18 -8.15 -23.98
N VAL A 211 -0.66 -8.50 -24.95
CA VAL A 211 -1.60 -9.63 -24.84
C VAL A 211 -0.85 -10.95 -24.68
N VAL A 212 0.20 -11.18 -25.48
CA VAL A 212 1.06 -12.36 -25.38
C VAL A 212 1.76 -12.40 -24.02
N LEU A 213 2.31 -11.28 -23.54
CA LEU A 213 2.91 -11.20 -22.22
C LEU A 213 1.88 -11.49 -21.12
N GLY A 214 0.65 -10.97 -21.23
CA GLY A 214 -0.41 -11.22 -20.28
C GLY A 214 -0.77 -12.70 -20.17
N ALA A 215 -0.91 -13.38 -21.31
CA ALA A 215 -1.14 -14.83 -21.34
C ALA A 215 0.04 -15.61 -20.75
N ALA A 216 1.28 -15.29 -21.14
CA ALA A 216 2.48 -15.92 -20.61
C ALA A 216 2.65 -15.69 -19.10
N TYR A 217 2.35 -14.47 -18.62
CA TYR A 217 2.38 -14.10 -17.21
C TYR A 217 1.42 -14.98 -16.41
N ILE A 218 0.15 -15.08 -16.82
CA ILE A 218 -0.86 -15.88 -16.13
C ILE A 218 -0.42 -17.35 -16.04
N VAL A 219 0.10 -17.90 -17.13
CA VAL A 219 0.57 -19.29 -17.17
C VAL A 219 1.75 -19.52 -16.23
N VAL A 220 2.81 -18.70 -16.32
CA VAL A 220 4.00 -18.82 -15.45
C VAL A 220 3.63 -18.61 -13.98
N PHE A 221 2.82 -17.60 -13.70
CA PHE A 221 2.38 -17.27 -12.34
C PHE A 221 1.51 -18.39 -11.74
N ALA A 222 0.64 -19.01 -12.55
CA ALA A 222 -0.13 -20.19 -12.14
C ALA A 222 0.77 -21.41 -11.87
N PHE A 223 1.83 -21.63 -12.65
CA PHE A 223 2.80 -22.69 -12.37
C PHE A 223 3.60 -22.43 -11.09
N LEU A 224 4.00 -21.19 -10.82
CA LEU A 224 4.65 -20.81 -9.56
C LEU A 224 3.72 -21.03 -8.37
N ALA A 225 2.45 -20.61 -8.48
CA ALA A 225 1.45 -20.82 -7.43
C ALA A 225 1.16 -22.31 -7.20
N ARG A 226 1.07 -23.09 -8.29
CA ARG A 226 0.96 -24.56 -8.24
C ARG A 226 2.11 -25.18 -7.48
N ALA A 227 3.35 -24.78 -7.80
CA ALA A 227 4.53 -25.30 -7.14
C ALA A 227 4.63 -24.86 -5.67
N GLN A 228 4.18 -23.64 -5.34
CA GLN A 228 4.18 -23.14 -3.98
C GLN A 228 3.16 -23.87 -3.10
N TRP A 229 1.93 -24.11 -3.57
CA TRP A 229 0.82 -24.52 -2.69
C TRP A 229 0.19 -25.87 -2.98
N TYR A 230 0.31 -26.40 -4.21
CA TYR A 230 -0.51 -27.52 -4.67
C TYR A 230 0.31 -28.78 -5.04
N LEU A 231 1.63 -28.75 -4.89
CA LEU A 231 2.49 -29.94 -4.97
C LEU A 231 2.76 -30.59 -3.62
N THR A 232 2.44 -29.89 -2.53
CA THR A 232 2.50 -30.36 -1.15
C THR A 232 1.07 -30.62 -0.68
N PRO A 233 0.80 -31.70 0.08
CA PRO A 233 -0.49 -31.90 0.74
C PRO A 233 -0.88 -30.68 1.58
N ALA A 234 -2.16 -30.30 1.58
CA ALA A 234 -2.64 -29.09 2.23
C ALA A 234 -2.49 -29.16 3.77
N ASP A 235 -2.66 -30.34 4.34
CA ASP A 235 -2.49 -30.65 5.76
C ASP A 235 -1.03 -30.57 6.24
N ALA A 236 -0.05 -30.66 5.33
CA ALA A 236 1.36 -30.56 5.68
C ALA A 236 1.85 -29.11 5.87
N PHE A 237 1.07 -28.09 5.52
CA PHE A 237 1.48 -26.70 5.73
C PHE A 237 1.32 -26.31 7.20
N VAL A 238 2.38 -25.69 7.74
CA VAL A 238 2.37 -25.08 9.07
C VAL A 238 2.80 -23.63 8.96
N ASP A 239 2.20 -22.78 9.79
CA ASP A 239 2.54 -21.37 9.88
C ASP A 239 3.74 -21.17 10.83
N CYS A 240 4.40 -20.02 10.74
CA CYS A 240 5.56 -19.73 11.60
C CYS A 240 5.20 -19.67 13.10
N THR A 241 3.91 -19.50 13.44
CA THR A 241 3.39 -19.47 14.81
C THR A 241 2.70 -20.78 15.22
N SER A 242 2.70 -21.81 14.37
CA SER A 242 2.07 -23.10 14.70
C SER A 242 2.79 -23.78 15.86
N VAL A 243 2.01 -24.29 16.81
CA VAL A 243 2.42 -24.98 18.03
C VAL A 243 1.52 -26.21 18.27
N TYR A 244 1.97 -27.16 19.07
CA TYR A 244 1.15 -28.29 19.53
C TYR A 244 0.50 -28.03 20.89
N TRP A 245 0.96 -27.01 21.61
CA TRP A 245 0.42 -26.60 22.90
C TRP A 245 0.13 -25.10 22.88
N VAL A 246 -1.15 -24.75 23.03
CA VAL A 246 -1.61 -23.36 23.03
C VAL A 246 -1.44 -22.73 24.41
N GLU A 247 -1.50 -21.40 24.47
CA GLU A 247 -1.27 -20.62 25.68
C GLU A 247 -2.24 -20.90 26.84
N ASN A 248 -1.74 -20.68 28.05
CA ASN A 248 -2.52 -20.65 29.29
C ASN A 248 -3.42 -21.89 29.43
N ALA A 249 -4.73 -21.71 29.63
CA ALA A 249 -5.71 -22.78 29.75
C ALA A 249 -6.29 -23.25 28.39
N GLY A 250 -5.72 -22.84 27.25
CA GLY A 250 -6.27 -23.14 25.93
C GLY A 250 -6.28 -24.64 25.57
N CYS A 251 -5.39 -25.43 26.18
CA CYS A 251 -5.39 -26.90 26.04
C CYS A 251 -6.40 -27.59 26.97
N GLY A 252 -7.11 -26.84 27.82
CA GLY A 252 -8.06 -27.36 28.79
C GLY A 252 -7.43 -28.18 29.92
N LEU A 253 -8.29 -28.73 30.77
CA LEU A 253 -7.91 -29.50 31.95
C LEU A 253 -7.01 -30.69 31.55
N ASN A 254 -5.87 -30.81 32.21
CA ASN A 254 -4.81 -31.79 31.94
C ASN A 254 -4.22 -31.77 30.52
N GLY A 255 -4.57 -30.78 29.70
CA GLY A 255 -4.14 -30.70 28.31
C GLY A 255 -4.98 -31.51 27.32
N GLU A 256 -6.17 -31.97 27.71
CA GLU A 256 -7.04 -32.84 26.90
C GLU A 256 -7.33 -32.27 25.49
N GLY A 257 -7.39 -30.94 25.34
CA GLY A 257 -7.59 -30.26 24.06
C GLY A 257 -6.37 -30.25 23.12
N CYS A 258 -5.18 -30.59 23.64
CA CYS A 258 -3.92 -30.65 22.89
C CYS A 258 -3.40 -32.08 22.71
N GLU A 259 -4.27 -33.08 22.91
CA GLU A 259 -3.99 -34.46 22.53
C GLU A 259 -3.90 -34.62 21.00
N PRO A 260 -3.12 -35.61 20.52
CA PRO A 260 -2.39 -36.62 21.28
C PRO A 260 -1.02 -36.13 21.79
N PHE A 261 -0.60 -36.57 22.98
CA PHE A 261 0.73 -36.24 23.52
C PHE A 261 1.87 -37.06 22.89
N THR A 262 1.54 -38.20 22.31
CA THR A 262 2.46 -39.09 21.60
C THR A 262 1.86 -39.47 20.26
N ALA A 263 2.64 -39.31 19.19
CA ALA A 263 2.18 -39.57 17.83
C ALA A 263 3.36 -39.98 16.94
N GLU A 264 3.03 -40.73 15.90
CA GLU A 264 3.99 -41.08 14.86
C GLU A 264 4.52 -39.82 14.13
N PRO A 265 5.72 -39.89 13.55
CA PRO A 265 6.32 -38.76 12.84
C PRO A 265 5.40 -38.21 11.73
N PHE A 266 5.15 -36.91 11.79
CA PHE A 266 4.36 -36.17 10.81
C PHE A 266 5.28 -35.25 9.99
N ASP A 267 5.24 -35.39 8.67
CA ASP A 267 5.99 -34.51 7.77
C ASP A 267 5.23 -33.19 7.56
N PHE A 268 5.92 -32.08 7.81
CA PHE A 268 5.37 -30.73 7.64
C PHE A 268 6.27 -29.87 6.76
N ARG A 269 5.71 -28.75 6.27
CA ARG A 269 6.38 -27.75 5.44
C ARG A 269 6.28 -26.37 6.09
N CYS A 270 7.42 -25.74 6.28
CA CYS A 270 7.53 -24.37 6.77
C CYS A 270 7.79 -23.37 5.65
N PRO A 271 7.20 -22.17 5.73
CA PRO A 271 7.60 -21.03 4.91
C PRO A 271 9.02 -20.53 5.25
N ALA A 272 9.56 -19.70 4.37
CA ALA A 272 10.79 -18.96 4.65
C ALA A 272 10.55 -17.82 5.67
N GLN A 273 11.61 -17.38 6.33
CA GLN A 273 11.71 -16.21 7.23
C GLN A 273 11.00 -16.38 8.59
N CYS A 274 10.73 -17.61 9.02
CA CYS A 274 10.11 -17.87 10.32
C CYS A 274 11.02 -17.51 11.51
N SER A 275 12.33 -17.30 11.32
CA SER A 275 13.20 -16.85 12.41
C SER A 275 12.90 -15.42 12.89
N SER A 276 12.19 -14.63 12.08
CA SER A 276 11.78 -13.26 12.40
C SER A 276 10.37 -13.15 13.00
N THR A 277 9.64 -14.26 13.08
CA THR A 277 8.32 -14.29 13.71
C THR A 277 8.47 -14.34 15.23
N VAL A 278 7.90 -13.34 15.90
CA VAL A 278 8.03 -13.16 17.36
C VAL A 278 6.68 -13.19 18.04
N LEU A 279 6.68 -13.49 19.34
CA LEU A 279 5.53 -13.19 20.19
C LEU A 279 5.29 -11.68 20.21
N GLN A 280 4.03 -11.28 20.00
CA GLN A 280 3.59 -9.87 20.07
C GLN A 280 2.96 -9.52 21.42
N ASN A 281 2.70 -10.54 22.24
CA ASN A 281 2.18 -10.44 23.59
C ASN A 281 3.07 -11.29 24.51
N PRO A 282 3.31 -10.85 25.75
CA PRO A 282 4.19 -11.55 26.68
C PRO A 282 3.62 -12.93 27.02
N ARG A 283 4.48 -13.95 26.98
CA ARG A 283 4.14 -15.33 27.36
C ARG A 283 5.03 -15.80 28.51
N VAL A 284 4.40 -16.28 29.56
CA VAL A 284 5.10 -16.85 30.72
C VAL A 284 5.33 -18.35 30.50
N VAL A 285 6.58 -18.79 30.65
CA VAL A 285 7.04 -20.17 30.59
C VAL A 285 7.76 -20.49 31.89
N GLY A 286 7.14 -21.27 32.77
CA GLY A 286 7.64 -21.46 34.14
C GLY A 286 7.71 -20.12 34.88
N ASP A 287 8.92 -19.67 35.21
CA ASP A 287 9.23 -18.37 35.83
C ASP A 287 9.79 -17.31 34.86
N ILE A 288 9.90 -17.62 33.57
CA ILE A 288 10.47 -16.74 32.55
C ILE A 288 9.36 -16.11 31.71
N GLU A 289 9.42 -14.80 31.54
CA GLU A 289 8.58 -14.07 30.59
C GLU A 289 9.30 -13.91 29.25
N VAL A 290 8.63 -14.30 28.17
CA VAL A 290 9.14 -14.25 26.79
C VAL A 290 8.29 -13.26 26.01
N ASP A 291 8.94 -12.24 25.45
CA ASP A 291 8.28 -11.24 24.62
C ASP A 291 9.22 -10.73 23.51
N PHE A 292 8.65 -10.30 22.37
CA PHE A 292 9.36 -9.83 21.16
C PHE A 292 10.47 -10.74 20.64
N GLN A 293 10.36 -12.05 20.88
CA GLN A 293 11.26 -13.07 20.35
C GLN A 293 10.47 -14.34 19.94
N PRO A 294 11.02 -15.22 19.08
CA PRO A 294 10.40 -16.49 18.75
C PRO A 294 10.29 -17.38 19.99
N LEU A 295 9.11 -17.99 20.21
CA LEU A 295 8.91 -18.89 21.35
C LEU A 295 9.56 -20.25 21.06
N ILE A 296 10.68 -20.53 21.73
CA ILE A 296 11.38 -21.81 21.63
C ILE A 296 11.81 -22.23 23.04
N VAL A 297 11.42 -23.44 23.45
CA VAL A 297 11.72 -23.99 24.77
C VAL A 297 12.42 -25.35 24.60
N GLY A 298 13.66 -25.46 25.09
CA GLY A 298 14.46 -26.69 25.00
C GLY A 298 15.40 -26.77 23.79
N GLY A 299 15.68 -27.99 23.34
CA GLY A 299 16.56 -28.29 22.21
C GLY A 299 18.05 -28.44 22.54
N GLY A 300 18.46 -28.18 23.79
CA GLY A 300 19.85 -28.26 24.25
C GLY A 300 20.32 -29.64 24.73
N ASP A 301 19.42 -30.61 24.86
CA ASP A 301 19.75 -31.99 25.20
C ASP A 301 20.28 -32.78 23.96
N PRO A 302 20.91 -33.95 24.14
CA PRO A 302 21.47 -34.73 23.03
C PRO A 302 20.46 -35.11 21.94
N ASN A 303 19.18 -35.27 22.29
CA ASN A 303 18.12 -35.62 21.35
C ASN A 303 17.40 -34.40 20.78
N ARG A 304 17.78 -33.17 21.18
CA ARG A 304 17.17 -31.90 20.77
C ARG A 304 15.66 -31.92 20.97
N THR A 305 15.26 -32.18 22.20
CA THR A 305 13.89 -32.25 22.67
C THR A 305 13.35 -30.85 22.93
N TYR A 306 12.29 -30.48 22.21
CA TYR A 306 11.59 -29.20 22.34
C TYR A 306 10.28 -29.38 23.10
N ARG A 307 9.82 -28.34 23.80
CA ARG A 307 8.51 -28.35 24.46
C ARG A 307 7.39 -28.09 23.44
N GLY A 308 6.20 -28.63 23.70
CA GLY A 308 5.05 -28.59 22.80
C GLY A 308 4.55 -27.21 22.34
N ASP A 309 4.83 -26.18 23.12
CA ASP A 309 4.47 -24.79 22.83
C ASP A 309 5.54 -24.04 22.01
N SER A 310 6.65 -24.69 21.66
CA SER A 310 7.66 -24.08 20.82
C SER A 310 7.14 -23.91 19.39
N PHE A 311 7.43 -22.77 18.76
CA PHE A 311 7.12 -22.54 17.34
C PHE A 311 7.80 -23.61 16.49
N ILE A 312 7.00 -24.42 15.79
CA ILE A 312 7.45 -25.61 15.06
C ILE A 312 8.54 -25.25 14.05
N CYS A 313 8.31 -24.21 13.24
CA CYS A 313 9.26 -23.79 12.20
C CYS A 313 10.55 -23.20 12.77
N ALA A 314 10.45 -22.35 13.79
CA ALA A 314 11.64 -21.76 14.41
C ALA A 314 12.50 -22.83 15.09
N SER A 315 11.88 -23.80 15.75
CA SER A 315 12.55 -24.95 16.37
C SER A 315 13.24 -25.84 15.34
N ALA A 316 12.59 -26.14 14.21
CA ALA A 316 13.17 -26.92 13.12
C ALA A 316 14.35 -26.19 12.42
N ILE A 317 14.30 -24.86 12.32
CA ILE A 317 15.43 -24.03 11.86
C ILE A 317 16.58 -24.09 12.87
N GLN A 318 16.29 -23.93 14.18
CA GLN A 318 17.31 -24.03 15.23
C GLN A 318 17.95 -25.43 15.29
N ALA A 319 17.17 -26.48 15.01
CA ALA A 319 17.66 -27.84 14.85
C ALA A 319 18.48 -28.06 13.56
N GLY A 320 18.54 -27.09 12.66
CA GLY A 320 19.32 -27.15 11.41
C GLY A 320 18.72 -28.05 10.33
N LEU A 321 17.42 -28.36 10.41
CA LEU A 321 16.72 -29.20 9.43
C LEU A 321 16.10 -28.37 8.30
N ILE A 322 15.77 -27.12 8.58
CA ILE A 322 15.13 -26.20 7.64
C ILE A 322 15.98 -24.94 7.47
N SER A 323 16.04 -24.41 6.25
CA SER A 323 16.70 -23.12 5.97
C SER A 323 15.73 -21.97 6.19
N ASP A 324 16.11 -20.99 7.00
CA ASP A 324 15.29 -19.78 7.17
C ASP A 324 15.07 -19.03 5.84
N SER A 325 16.07 -19.00 4.95
CA SER A 325 15.99 -18.24 3.68
C SER A 325 15.06 -18.83 2.62
N THR A 326 14.86 -20.16 2.65
CA THR A 326 14.15 -20.89 1.59
C THR A 326 12.99 -21.75 2.11
N GLY A 327 12.75 -21.74 3.42
CA GLY A 327 11.82 -22.69 4.05
C GLY A 327 12.30 -24.13 3.88
N GLY A 328 11.39 -25.08 4.05
CA GLY A 328 11.73 -26.49 3.90
C GLY A 328 10.70 -27.42 4.53
N CYS A 329 10.98 -28.71 4.47
CA CYS A 329 10.20 -29.72 5.16
C CYS A 329 11.06 -30.42 6.21
N ALA A 330 10.41 -30.81 7.29
CA ALA A 330 10.96 -31.68 8.32
C ALA A 330 9.85 -32.61 8.80
N SER A 331 10.21 -33.57 9.65
CA SER A 331 9.26 -34.43 10.33
C SER A 331 9.29 -34.12 11.82
N VAL A 332 8.11 -34.02 12.44
CA VAL A 332 7.95 -33.80 13.89
C VAL A 332 7.34 -35.05 14.51
N GLN A 333 7.94 -35.52 15.59
CA GLN A 333 7.44 -36.64 16.39
C GLN A 333 7.05 -36.14 17.77
N LEU A 334 5.86 -36.54 18.24
CA LEU A 334 5.43 -36.26 19.60
C LEU A 334 5.88 -37.42 20.51
N ILE A 335 6.70 -37.11 21.51
CA ILE A 335 7.32 -38.12 22.39
C ILE A 335 6.73 -38.13 23.81
N GLY A 336 5.69 -37.32 24.05
CA GLY A 336 5.00 -37.25 25.33
C GLY A 336 5.80 -36.55 26.41
N ASN A 337 5.69 -37.09 27.62
CA ASN A 337 6.17 -36.45 28.83
C ASN A 337 7.71 -36.34 28.86
N PHE A 338 8.23 -35.14 29.12
CA PHE A 338 9.65 -34.90 29.29
C PHE A 338 9.88 -33.91 30.44
N SER A 339 11.03 -34.01 31.09
CA SER A 339 11.40 -33.11 32.18
C SER A 339 12.75 -32.47 31.89
N ASN A 340 12.94 -31.24 32.36
CA ASN A 340 14.20 -30.50 32.28
C ASN A 340 14.69 -30.21 30.85
N TYR A 341 13.97 -29.30 30.18
CA TYR A 341 14.35 -28.78 28.86
C TYR A 341 15.55 -27.85 28.98
N LEU A 342 16.65 -28.18 28.31
CA LEU A 342 17.88 -27.38 28.33
C LEU A 342 17.86 -26.33 27.21
N PRO A 343 18.23 -25.07 27.49
CA PRO A 343 18.32 -24.02 26.48
C PRO A 343 19.49 -24.25 25.53
N THR A 344 19.39 -23.71 24.32
CA THR A 344 20.47 -23.72 23.33
C THR A 344 20.39 -22.51 22.40
N SER A 345 21.49 -22.23 21.70
CA SER A 345 21.55 -21.20 20.65
C SER A 345 22.20 -21.78 19.41
N ALA A 346 21.46 -21.78 18.30
CA ALA A 346 21.94 -22.26 17.00
C ALA A 346 21.21 -21.54 15.86
N PHE A 347 21.88 -21.39 14.70
CA PHE A 347 21.32 -20.76 13.49
C PHE A 347 20.68 -19.39 13.73
N GLY A 348 21.21 -18.61 14.68
CA GLY A 348 20.71 -17.27 15.01
C GLY A 348 19.45 -17.25 15.89
N LEU A 349 19.01 -18.40 16.40
CA LEU A 349 17.87 -18.55 17.30
C LEU A 349 18.33 -19.04 18.67
N SER A 350 17.77 -18.47 19.72
CA SER A 350 17.98 -18.87 21.11
C SER A 350 16.70 -19.44 21.70
N SER A 351 16.82 -20.49 22.50
CA SER A 351 15.72 -21.07 23.26
C SER A 351 15.91 -20.86 24.76
N ILE A 352 14.80 -20.86 25.49
CA ILE A 352 14.80 -20.85 26.95
C ILE A 352 14.75 -22.28 27.50
N GLY A 353 15.15 -22.43 28.76
CA GLY A 353 15.03 -23.69 29.49
C GLY A 353 13.69 -23.79 30.22
N PHE A 354 13.28 -25.01 30.54
CA PHE A 354 12.16 -25.27 31.43
C PHE A 354 12.52 -26.42 32.38
N PRO A 355 12.82 -26.13 33.66
CA PRO A 355 13.40 -27.11 34.58
C PRO A 355 12.38 -28.06 35.22
N SER A 356 11.11 -28.02 34.80
CA SER A 356 10.04 -28.89 35.31
C SER A 356 9.57 -29.90 34.25
N ASN A 357 8.49 -30.62 34.57
CA ASN A 357 7.91 -31.66 33.74
C ASN A 357 6.78 -31.11 32.86
N PHE A 358 6.72 -31.55 31.61
CA PHE A 358 5.69 -31.10 30.67
C PHE A 358 5.19 -32.27 29.79
N PRO A 359 3.87 -32.39 29.57
CA PRO A 359 3.26 -33.62 29.03
C PRO A 359 3.47 -33.82 27.51
N LEU A 360 3.80 -32.77 26.75
CA LEU A 360 3.96 -32.83 25.30
C LEU A 360 5.33 -32.29 24.87
N SER A 361 6.11 -33.14 24.21
CA SER A 361 7.44 -32.78 23.70
C SER A 361 7.63 -33.20 22.25
N LEU A 362 8.44 -32.43 21.53
CA LEU A 362 8.67 -32.52 20.11
C LEU A 362 10.13 -32.93 19.85
N VAL A 363 10.32 -33.85 18.91
CA VAL A 363 11.63 -34.15 18.33
C VAL A 363 11.53 -34.04 16.82
N PHE A 364 12.51 -33.38 16.21
CA PHE A 364 12.53 -33.15 14.77
C PHE A 364 13.51 -34.07 14.05
N SER A 365 13.14 -34.50 12.85
CA SER A 365 13.99 -35.29 11.96
C SER A 365 13.82 -34.87 10.49
N ALA A 366 14.62 -35.45 9.61
CA ALA A 366 14.50 -35.21 8.17
C ALA A 366 13.12 -35.72 7.65
N PRO A 367 12.54 -35.08 6.61
CA PRO A 367 11.25 -35.48 6.08
C PRO A 367 11.33 -36.87 5.43
N ASN A 368 10.28 -37.68 5.60
CA ASN A 368 10.22 -39.04 5.10
C ASN A 368 9.72 -39.12 3.64
N ALA A 369 8.73 -38.28 3.28
CA ALA A 369 8.00 -38.35 2.02
C ALA A 369 7.96 -37.03 1.24
N LEU A 370 7.96 -35.88 1.92
CA LEU A 370 7.81 -34.57 1.27
C LEU A 370 9.07 -34.17 0.47
N LYS A 371 8.88 -33.76 -0.79
CA LYS A 371 9.98 -33.38 -1.71
C LYS A 371 9.89 -31.96 -2.28
N HIS A 372 8.71 -31.35 -2.25
CA HIS A 372 8.46 -30.02 -2.82
C HIS A 372 8.23 -29.02 -1.69
N CYS A 373 9.33 -28.51 -1.11
CA CYS A 373 9.28 -27.79 0.15
C CYS A 373 9.89 -26.38 0.11
N THR A 374 10.56 -26.04 -0.99
CA THR A 374 11.17 -24.72 -1.17
C THR A 374 10.09 -23.65 -1.29
N ASP A 375 10.19 -22.61 -0.48
CA ASP A 375 9.36 -21.42 -0.57
C ASP A 375 9.75 -20.56 -1.79
N LEU A 376 8.80 -20.38 -2.70
CA LEU A 376 8.96 -19.68 -3.97
C LEU A 376 8.59 -18.20 -3.91
N ARG A 377 8.36 -17.61 -2.73
CA ARG A 377 8.02 -16.17 -2.60
C ARG A 377 9.06 -15.24 -3.22
N ASN A 378 10.35 -15.53 -3.04
CA ASN A 378 11.45 -14.72 -3.56
C ASN A 378 11.56 -14.82 -5.09
N PRO A 379 11.55 -16.03 -5.69
CA PRO A 379 11.42 -16.19 -7.14
C PRO A 379 10.19 -15.49 -7.74
N ALA A 380 9.03 -15.59 -7.09
CA ALA A 380 7.80 -14.93 -7.55
C ALA A 380 7.91 -13.40 -7.48
N LEU A 381 8.52 -12.86 -6.44
CA LEU A 381 8.80 -11.43 -6.32
C LEU A 381 9.75 -10.94 -7.42
N ALA A 382 10.83 -11.67 -7.67
CA ALA A 382 11.78 -11.36 -8.75
C ALA A 382 11.08 -11.37 -10.12
N PHE A 383 10.28 -12.40 -10.38
CA PHE A 383 9.48 -12.51 -11.61
C PHE A 383 8.53 -11.30 -11.77
N ASN A 384 7.73 -10.98 -10.75
CA ASN A 384 6.78 -9.88 -10.84
C ASN A 384 7.48 -8.50 -10.93
N THR A 385 8.62 -8.34 -10.26
CA THR A 385 9.44 -7.13 -10.37
C THR A 385 9.97 -6.95 -11.80
N LEU A 386 10.49 -8.02 -12.43
CA LEU A 386 10.93 -7.97 -13.81
C LEU A 386 9.78 -7.65 -14.77
N ILE A 387 8.60 -8.26 -14.58
CA ILE A 387 7.42 -7.99 -15.40
C ILE A 387 6.98 -6.53 -15.28
N THR A 388 6.92 -5.98 -14.06
CA THR A 388 6.57 -4.57 -13.85
C THR A 388 7.62 -3.63 -14.45
N CYS A 389 8.92 -3.94 -14.36
CA CYS A 389 9.97 -3.20 -15.06
C CYS A 389 9.80 -3.24 -16.59
N LEU A 390 9.46 -4.40 -17.17
CA LEU A 390 9.20 -4.54 -18.61
C LEU A 390 8.01 -3.69 -19.07
N LEU A 391 6.97 -3.57 -18.24
CA LEU A 391 5.82 -2.71 -18.52
C LEU A 391 6.20 -1.23 -18.59
N PHE A 392 7.06 -0.75 -17.68
CA PHE A 392 7.53 0.64 -17.67
C PHE A 392 8.56 0.96 -18.75
N LEU A 393 9.53 0.08 -19.00
CA LEU A 393 10.67 0.37 -19.88
C LEU A 393 10.41 -0.03 -21.34
N VAL A 394 9.83 -1.20 -21.54
CA VAL A 394 9.76 -1.85 -22.87
C VAL A 394 8.39 -1.66 -23.51
N LEU A 395 7.35 -2.28 -22.92
CA LEU A 395 6.02 -2.33 -23.52
C LEU A 395 5.30 -0.98 -23.48
N ARG A 396 5.55 -0.17 -22.44
CA ARG A 396 5.05 1.20 -22.28
C ARG A 396 3.59 1.37 -22.71
N PRO A 397 2.65 0.56 -22.17
CA PRO A 397 1.26 0.64 -22.56
C PRO A 397 0.65 1.99 -22.16
N LYS A 398 -0.63 2.22 -22.50
CA LYS A 398 -1.32 3.43 -22.04
C LYS A 398 -1.29 3.48 -20.50
N PRO A 399 -1.16 4.66 -19.86
CA PRO A 399 -1.06 4.78 -18.40
C PRO A 399 -2.17 4.05 -17.62
N ILE A 400 -3.40 4.02 -18.15
CA ILE A 400 -4.50 3.29 -17.53
C ILE A 400 -4.25 1.77 -17.46
N VAL A 401 -3.65 1.20 -18.52
CA VAL A 401 -3.33 -0.23 -18.59
C VAL A 401 -2.16 -0.56 -17.65
N LEU A 402 -1.18 0.35 -17.56
CA LEU A 402 -0.07 0.23 -16.62
C LEU A 402 -0.56 0.21 -15.17
N PHE A 403 -1.46 1.14 -14.82
CA PHE A 403 -2.09 1.19 -13.50
C PHE A 403 -2.81 -0.12 -13.13
N TRP A 404 -3.69 -0.62 -14.01
CA TRP A 404 -4.39 -1.88 -13.77
C TRP A 404 -3.45 -3.08 -13.71
N SER A 405 -2.36 -3.08 -14.47
CA SER A 405 -1.35 -4.13 -14.40
C SER A 405 -0.67 -4.14 -13.02
N LEU A 406 -0.27 -2.99 -12.49
CA LEU A 406 0.29 -2.88 -11.12
C LEU A 406 -0.71 -3.36 -10.07
N LEU A 407 -1.97 -2.93 -10.17
CA LEU A 407 -3.02 -3.34 -9.24
C LEU A 407 -3.19 -4.86 -9.22
N CYS A 408 -3.36 -5.49 -10.39
CA CYS A 408 -3.56 -6.92 -10.47
C CYS A 408 -2.33 -7.72 -10.04
N ILE A 409 -1.12 -7.32 -10.49
CA ILE A 409 0.13 -8.00 -10.13
C ILE A 409 0.37 -7.89 -8.61
N GLY A 410 0.19 -6.70 -8.04
CA GLY A 410 0.37 -6.46 -6.61
C GLY A 410 -0.61 -7.27 -5.77
N PHE A 411 -1.91 -7.21 -6.08
CA PHE A 411 -2.94 -7.95 -5.33
C PHE A 411 -2.63 -9.46 -5.29
N TRP A 412 -2.44 -10.07 -6.46
CA TRP A 412 -2.22 -11.52 -6.54
C TRP A 412 -0.86 -11.95 -6.01
N HIS A 413 0.16 -11.06 -6.03
CA HIS A 413 1.43 -11.33 -5.37
C HIS A 413 1.27 -11.47 -3.85
N VAL A 414 0.48 -10.58 -3.23
CA VAL A 414 0.19 -10.65 -1.80
C VAL A 414 -0.56 -11.93 -1.47
N THR A 415 -1.68 -12.15 -2.15
CA THR A 415 -2.57 -13.31 -1.94
C THR A 415 -1.86 -14.64 -2.05
N LEU A 416 -0.93 -14.80 -2.99
CA LEU A 416 -0.33 -16.11 -3.30
C LEU A 416 1.10 -16.28 -2.80
N PHE A 417 1.81 -15.22 -2.42
CA PHE A 417 3.24 -15.35 -2.12
C PHE A 417 3.69 -14.58 -0.89
N SER A 418 3.44 -13.27 -0.81
CA SER A 418 4.08 -12.48 0.24
C SER A 418 3.34 -12.53 1.58
N GLN A 419 2.01 -12.63 1.58
CA GLN A 419 1.19 -12.69 2.80
C GLN A 419 -0.21 -13.27 2.51
N PRO A 420 -0.32 -14.59 2.27
CA PRO A 420 -1.61 -15.22 2.04
C PRO A 420 -2.47 -15.21 3.32
N GLN A 421 -3.80 -15.22 3.16
CA GLN A 421 -4.76 -15.21 4.28
C GLN A 421 -4.77 -16.51 5.09
N ALA A 422 -4.38 -17.63 4.46
CA ALA A 422 -4.16 -18.91 5.11
C ALA A 422 -3.18 -19.74 4.25
N THR A 423 -2.69 -20.84 4.81
CA THR A 423 -1.77 -21.76 4.13
C THR A 423 -2.45 -23.13 3.98
N PRO A 424 -2.75 -23.61 2.75
CA PRO A 424 -2.66 -22.90 1.46
C PRO A 424 -3.70 -21.76 1.28
N PRO A 425 -3.49 -20.83 0.33
CA PRO A 425 -4.33 -19.65 0.17
C PRO A 425 -5.78 -19.97 -0.21
N PRO A 426 -6.78 -19.39 0.49
CA PRO A 426 -8.19 -19.55 0.15
C PRO A 426 -8.56 -18.66 -1.05
N LEU A 427 -8.57 -19.25 -2.25
CA LEU A 427 -8.78 -18.49 -3.49
C LEU A 427 -10.19 -17.89 -3.57
N ASP A 428 -11.19 -18.56 -3.03
CA ASP A 428 -12.58 -18.08 -2.97
C ASP A 428 -12.69 -16.77 -2.16
N VAL A 429 -12.05 -16.71 -0.98
CA VAL A 429 -11.99 -15.50 -0.16
C VAL A 429 -11.21 -14.39 -0.88
N ALA A 430 -10.09 -14.75 -1.53
CA ALA A 430 -9.30 -13.80 -2.30
C ALA A 430 -10.06 -13.18 -3.48
N PHE A 431 -10.81 -13.99 -4.24
CA PHE A 431 -11.67 -13.47 -5.31
C PHE A 431 -12.80 -12.59 -4.77
N GLY A 432 -13.32 -12.90 -3.58
CA GLY A 432 -14.27 -12.06 -2.85
C GLY A 432 -13.73 -10.66 -2.55
N ALA A 433 -12.47 -10.56 -2.12
CA ALA A 433 -11.81 -9.27 -1.86
C ALA A 433 -11.37 -8.54 -3.14
N PHE A 434 -11.02 -9.27 -4.21
CA PHE A 434 -10.46 -8.68 -5.43
C PHE A 434 -11.41 -7.71 -6.14
N LEU A 435 -12.70 -8.06 -6.25
CA LEU A 435 -13.68 -7.22 -6.95
C LEU A 435 -13.88 -5.84 -6.28
N PRO A 436 -14.12 -5.74 -4.95
CA PRO A 436 -14.10 -4.45 -4.26
C PRO A 436 -12.76 -3.70 -4.42
N SER A 437 -11.62 -4.40 -4.41
CA SER A 437 -10.31 -3.77 -4.65
C SER A 437 -10.22 -3.14 -6.04
N LEU A 438 -10.80 -3.76 -7.08
CA LEU A 438 -10.90 -3.14 -8.40
C LEU A 438 -11.77 -1.87 -8.37
N PHE A 439 -12.90 -1.89 -7.66
CA PHE A 439 -13.75 -0.71 -7.53
C PHE A 439 -13.03 0.47 -6.85
N VAL A 440 -12.31 0.21 -5.76
CA VAL A 440 -11.45 1.21 -5.10
C VAL A 440 -10.32 1.66 -6.03
N GLY A 441 -9.71 0.73 -6.77
CA GLY A 441 -8.71 1.03 -7.80
C GLY A 441 -9.22 2.01 -8.86
N TYR A 442 -10.47 1.85 -9.31
CA TYR A 442 -11.10 2.82 -10.21
C TYR A 442 -11.21 4.22 -9.58
N ALA A 443 -11.56 4.32 -8.29
CA ALA A 443 -11.55 5.59 -7.57
C ALA A 443 -10.14 6.21 -7.52
N PHE A 444 -9.10 5.41 -7.22
CA PHE A 444 -7.71 5.87 -7.23
C PHE A 444 -7.28 6.40 -8.60
N TRP A 445 -7.66 5.70 -9.68
CA TRP A 445 -7.43 6.17 -11.04
C TRP A 445 -8.09 7.53 -11.29
N ARG A 446 -9.36 7.67 -10.93
CA ARG A 446 -10.17 8.87 -11.15
C ARG A 446 -9.72 10.07 -10.33
N LEU A 447 -9.26 9.84 -9.11
CA LEU A 447 -8.92 10.91 -8.16
C LEU A 447 -7.46 11.32 -8.22
N ALA A 448 -6.54 10.41 -8.56
CA ALA A 448 -5.10 10.67 -8.43
C ALA A 448 -4.27 10.25 -9.66
N PHE A 449 -4.26 8.96 -10.01
CA PHE A 449 -3.30 8.42 -10.98
C PHE A 449 -3.46 8.98 -12.39
N ARG A 450 -4.69 9.30 -12.84
CA ARG A 450 -4.92 9.88 -14.18
C ARG A 450 -4.25 11.23 -14.40
N PHE A 451 -3.87 11.94 -13.33
CA PHE A 451 -3.25 13.26 -13.38
C PHE A 451 -1.73 13.22 -13.33
N THR A 452 -1.15 12.09 -12.90
CA THR A 452 0.25 11.97 -12.47
C THR A 452 0.99 10.96 -13.33
N LEU A 453 0.46 9.73 -13.44
CA LEU A 453 1.10 8.66 -14.20
C LEU A 453 1.34 9.02 -15.68
N PRO A 454 0.44 9.73 -16.40
CA PRO A 454 0.69 10.13 -17.80
C PRO A 454 1.88 11.06 -18.00
N VAL A 455 2.32 11.80 -16.97
CA VAL A 455 3.44 12.75 -17.06
C VAL A 455 4.75 12.04 -17.33
N PHE A 456 4.88 10.79 -16.89
CA PHE A 456 6.09 9.98 -17.02
C PHE A 456 6.16 9.17 -18.32
N VAL A 457 5.20 9.32 -19.24
CA VAL A 457 5.21 8.59 -20.53
C VAL A 457 6.46 8.91 -21.36
N ASN A 458 7.00 10.13 -21.22
CA ASN A 458 8.23 10.58 -21.88
C ASN A 458 9.48 10.42 -21.00
N ALA A 459 9.35 9.83 -19.81
CA ALA A 459 10.42 9.54 -18.87
C ALA A 459 10.24 8.13 -18.29
N PRO A 460 10.23 7.07 -19.12
CA PRO A 460 9.91 5.71 -18.68
C PRO A 460 10.83 5.19 -17.56
N PHE A 461 12.12 5.54 -17.57
CA PHE A 461 13.05 5.10 -16.53
C PHE A 461 12.82 5.82 -15.21
N GLU A 462 12.63 7.14 -15.22
CA GLU A 462 12.19 7.88 -14.04
C GLU A 462 10.85 7.38 -13.52
N GLY A 463 9.87 7.19 -14.39
CA GLY A 463 8.56 6.65 -14.02
C GLY A 463 8.69 5.29 -13.34
N MET A 464 9.53 4.41 -13.87
CA MET A 464 9.83 3.11 -13.27
C MET A 464 10.37 3.27 -11.85
N ILE A 465 11.38 4.11 -11.64
CA ILE A 465 11.99 4.31 -10.31
C ILE A 465 10.98 4.91 -9.33
N TRP A 466 10.30 5.99 -9.73
CA TRP A 466 9.40 6.73 -8.84
C TRP A 466 8.14 5.95 -8.48
N TYR A 467 7.68 5.02 -9.30
CA TYR A 467 6.53 4.18 -8.97
C TYR A 467 6.93 2.81 -8.40
N LEU A 468 7.84 2.05 -9.04
CA LEU A 468 8.04 0.64 -8.71
C LEU A 468 8.76 0.40 -7.39
N ALA A 469 9.81 1.16 -7.08
CA ALA A 469 10.51 1.00 -5.80
C ALA A 469 9.56 1.22 -4.61
N PRO A 470 8.85 2.36 -4.49
CA PRO A 470 7.89 2.53 -3.41
C PRO A 470 6.69 1.58 -3.50
N PHE A 471 6.23 1.22 -4.70
CA PHE A 471 5.15 0.24 -4.88
C PHE A 471 5.48 -1.12 -4.28
N TRP A 472 6.65 -1.69 -4.61
CA TRP A 472 7.06 -2.98 -4.05
C TRP A 472 7.32 -2.91 -2.55
N THR A 473 7.85 -1.78 -2.04
CA THR A 473 7.93 -1.54 -0.58
C THR A 473 6.54 -1.58 0.05
N GLY A 474 5.53 -0.93 -0.54
CA GLY A 474 4.16 -0.97 -0.03
C GLY A 474 3.49 -2.35 -0.16
N VAL A 475 3.71 -3.07 -1.27
CA VAL A 475 3.19 -4.44 -1.45
C VAL A 475 3.75 -5.39 -0.37
N LEU A 476 5.01 -5.19 0.01
CA LEU A 476 5.74 -5.97 1.02
C LEU A 476 5.77 -5.25 2.37
N THR A 477 4.66 -4.62 2.78
CA THR A 477 4.56 -3.93 4.08
C THR A 477 4.94 -4.88 5.22
N ASN A 478 4.54 -6.16 5.13
CA ASN A 478 4.87 -7.20 6.11
C ASN A 478 6.36 -7.56 6.25
N LEU A 479 7.20 -7.18 5.27
CA LEU A 479 8.64 -7.41 5.33
C LEU A 479 9.44 -6.13 5.54
N THR A 480 8.84 -4.98 5.21
CA THR A 480 9.51 -3.69 5.21
C THR A 480 9.13 -2.83 6.42
N MET A 481 7.84 -2.80 6.79
CA MET A 481 7.33 -1.98 7.88
C MET A 481 7.22 -2.75 9.20
N ASP A 482 6.98 -4.07 9.20
CA ASP A 482 6.93 -4.90 10.42
C ASP A 482 8.27 -4.96 11.18
N LYS A 483 9.36 -4.49 10.55
CA LYS A 483 10.69 -4.35 11.18
C LYS A 483 10.85 -3.05 11.95
N ILE A 484 9.91 -2.12 11.82
CA ILE A 484 9.87 -0.90 12.60
C ILE A 484 9.28 -1.28 13.97
N PRO A 485 9.93 -0.94 15.10
CA PRO A 485 9.49 -1.32 16.44
C PRO A 485 8.27 -0.49 16.87
N ILE A 486 7.16 -0.63 16.14
CA ILE A 486 5.85 -0.05 16.43
C ILE A 486 4.79 -1.04 15.93
N ASP A 487 4.25 -1.87 16.82
CA ASP A 487 3.11 -2.72 16.48
C ASP A 487 1.77 -1.97 16.64
N ARG A 488 1.64 -1.22 17.74
CA ARG A 488 0.44 -0.48 18.09
C ARG A 488 0.78 0.93 18.53
N LEU A 489 -0.09 1.89 18.22
CA LEU A 489 0.07 3.29 18.60
C LEU A 489 -0.49 3.58 20.02
N THR A 490 -0.37 2.63 20.95
CA THR A 490 -0.73 2.86 22.35
C THR A 490 0.50 3.32 23.16
N PRO A 491 0.32 4.13 24.22
CA PRO A 491 1.44 4.57 25.05
C PRO A 491 2.21 3.44 25.76
N ALA A 492 1.55 2.31 26.06
CA ALA A 492 2.17 1.16 26.70
C ALA A 492 3.10 0.43 25.71
N ASP A 493 2.55 0.05 24.54
CA ASP A 493 3.29 -0.70 23.52
C ASP A 493 4.54 0.05 23.02
N ILE A 494 4.45 1.37 22.84
CA ILE A 494 5.58 2.19 22.36
C ILE A 494 6.72 2.25 23.38
N LYS A 495 6.42 2.16 24.68
CA LYS A 495 7.42 2.19 25.76
C LYS A 495 8.06 0.84 25.98
N GLU A 496 7.28 -0.23 25.83
CA GLU A 496 7.74 -1.61 26.02
C GLU A 496 8.63 -2.07 24.86
N GLN A 497 8.32 -1.65 23.63
CA GLN A 497 9.13 -2.03 22.47
C GLN A 497 10.50 -1.33 22.44
N PRO A 498 11.60 -2.10 22.37
CA PRO A 498 12.94 -1.54 22.25
C PRO A 498 13.09 -0.63 21.03
N GLY A 499 13.28 0.68 21.26
CA GLY A 499 13.47 1.67 20.20
C GLY A 499 12.19 2.25 19.60
N GLY A 500 11.00 1.90 20.10
CA GLY A 500 9.72 2.36 19.56
C GLY A 500 9.53 3.87 19.60
N VAL A 501 9.89 4.52 20.71
CA VAL A 501 9.84 6.00 20.83
C VAL A 501 10.71 6.68 19.76
N THR A 502 11.93 6.17 19.53
CA THR A 502 12.85 6.74 18.54
C THR A 502 12.32 6.58 17.12
N ALA A 503 11.81 5.38 16.79
CA ALA A 503 11.20 5.11 15.50
C ALA A 503 10.00 6.05 15.24
N LEU A 504 9.12 6.24 16.23
CA LEU A 504 7.94 7.10 16.12
C LEU A 504 8.33 8.55 15.82
N VAL A 505 9.31 9.10 16.54
CA VAL A 505 9.78 10.48 16.33
C VAL A 505 10.31 10.67 14.90
N ILE A 506 11.11 9.72 14.40
CA ILE A 506 11.66 9.78 13.04
C ILE A 506 10.53 9.75 12.00
N ILE A 507 9.57 8.84 12.15
CA ILE A 507 8.44 8.70 11.24
C ILE A 507 7.60 9.99 11.22
N VAL A 508 7.27 10.55 12.39
CA VAL A 508 6.49 11.79 12.50
C VAL A 508 7.20 12.95 11.82
N LEU A 509 8.52 13.09 11.99
CA LEU A 509 9.30 14.15 11.33
C LEU A 509 9.30 14.00 9.81
N ILE A 510 9.48 12.78 9.30
CA ILE A 510 9.42 12.50 7.86
C ILE A 510 8.03 12.84 7.32
N LEU A 511 6.97 12.30 7.95
CA LEU A 511 5.59 12.55 7.53
C LEU A 511 5.24 14.03 7.54
N LEU A 512 5.68 14.79 8.56
CA LEU A 512 5.49 16.23 8.64
C LEU A 512 6.09 16.94 7.42
N VAL A 513 7.33 16.61 7.04
CA VAL A 513 7.98 17.19 5.86
C VAL A 513 7.21 16.86 4.57
N LEU A 514 6.78 15.61 4.41
CA LEU A 514 6.02 15.18 3.23
C LEU A 514 4.66 15.89 3.13
N VAL A 515 3.94 16.00 4.25
CA VAL A 515 2.63 16.65 4.36
C VAL A 515 2.75 18.15 4.09
N VAL A 516 3.70 18.84 4.73
CA VAL A 516 3.93 20.28 4.51
C VAL A 516 4.27 20.56 3.05
N ASN A 517 5.12 19.74 2.43
CA ASN A 517 5.41 19.89 1.01
C ASN A 517 4.17 19.65 0.13
N GLN A 518 3.34 18.65 0.45
CA GLN A 518 2.13 18.39 -0.32
C GLN A 518 1.08 19.51 -0.17
N ILE A 519 0.88 20.02 1.05
CA ILE A 519 0.04 21.21 1.30
C ILE A 519 0.53 22.41 0.50
N ARG A 520 1.86 22.65 0.44
CA ARG A 520 2.45 23.71 -0.37
C ARG A 520 2.11 23.54 -1.85
N ILE A 521 2.18 22.32 -2.39
CA ILE A 521 1.82 22.03 -3.79
C ILE A 521 0.32 22.29 -4.02
N ILE A 522 -0.55 21.73 -3.17
CA ILE A 522 -2.00 21.91 -3.26
C ILE A 522 -2.36 23.41 -3.21
N ARG A 523 -1.75 24.16 -2.28
CA ARG A 523 -1.94 25.62 -2.16
C ARG A 523 -1.54 26.36 -3.42
N LYS A 524 -0.38 26.05 -4.01
CA LYS A 524 0.08 26.68 -5.26
C LYS A 524 -0.88 26.46 -6.44
N THR A 525 -1.63 25.36 -6.42
CA THR A 525 -2.64 25.08 -7.45
C THR A 525 -4.02 25.71 -7.20
N GLY A 526 -4.22 26.33 -6.02
CA GLY A 526 -5.51 26.94 -5.63
C GLY A 526 -6.53 25.96 -5.05
N TRP A 527 -6.20 24.68 -4.88
CA TRP A 527 -7.13 23.64 -4.45
C TRP A 527 -7.18 23.42 -2.93
N LEU A 528 -6.38 24.15 -2.15
CA LEU A 528 -6.23 23.89 -0.71
C LEU A 528 -7.58 23.94 0.05
N PRO A 529 -8.46 24.94 -0.13
CA PRO A 529 -9.73 24.97 0.59
C PRO A 529 -10.63 23.77 0.26
N TYR A 530 -10.62 23.32 -0.99
CA TYR A 530 -11.43 22.18 -1.44
C TYR A 530 -10.98 20.88 -0.77
N TYR A 531 -9.68 20.56 -0.82
CA TYR A 531 -9.17 19.35 -0.18
C TYR A 531 -9.25 19.45 1.35
N ALA A 532 -8.93 20.61 1.94
CA ALA A 532 -9.03 20.83 3.37
C ALA A 532 -10.47 20.60 3.87
N GLY A 533 -11.48 21.08 3.15
CA GLY A 533 -12.89 20.85 3.50
C GLY A 533 -13.25 19.36 3.56
N TRP A 534 -12.83 18.56 2.57
CA TRP A 534 -13.07 17.12 2.57
C TRP A 534 -12.29 16.37 3.66
N TYR A 535 -11.04 16.75 3.93
CA TYR A 535 -10.26 16.15 5.00
C TYR A 535 -10.79 16.52 6.39
N ILE A 536 -11.27 17.75 6.59
CA ILE A 536 -11.95 18.16 7.83
C ILE A 536 -13.24 17.36 8.00
N LEU A 537 -14.07 17.26 6.96
CA LEU A 537 -15.30 16.47 7.02
C LEU A 537 -15.01 14.99 7.34
N GLY A 538 -14.03 14.38 6.67
CA GLY A 538 -13.60 13.02 6.95
C GLY A 538 -13.10 12.85 8.38
N GLY A 539 -12.32 13.83 8.89
CA GLY A 539 -11.85 13.85 10.28
C GLY A 539 -12.99 13.95 11.29
N LEU A 540 -14.04 14.74 11.00
CA LEU A 540 -15.24 14.82 11.84
C LEU A 540 -16.03 13.50 11.83
N VAL A 541 -16.13 12.82 10.69
CA VAL A 541 -16.75 11.49 10.62
C VAL A 541 -15.96 10.49 11.45
N VAL A 542 -14.63 10.46 11.30
CA VAL A 542 -13.76 9.59 12.12
C VAL A 542 -13.90 9.90 13.61
N MET A 543 -13.97 11.17 14.00
CA MET A 543 -14.20 11.57 15.39
C MET A 543 -15.54 11.05 15.92
N VAL A 544 -16.62 11.12 15.14
CA VAL A 544 -17.92 10.55 15.54
C VAL A 544 -17.83 9.03 15.69
N LEU A 545 -17.17 8.34 14.75
CA LEU A 545 -16.99 6.88 14.82
C LEU A 545 -16.15 6.46 16.03
N ALA A 546 -15.10 7.22 16.36
CA ALA A 546 -14.23 6.97 17.51
C ALA A 546 -14.89 7.25 18.87
N LEU A 547 -16.07 7.89 18.89
CA LEU A 547 -16.84 8.16 20.11
C LEU A 547 -17.99 7.16 20.32
N LEU A 548 -18.11 6.13 19.48
CA LEU A 548 -19.15 5.10 19.64
C LEU A 548 -18.84 4.21 20.87
N PRO A 549 -19.79 4.03 21.80
CA PRO A 549 -19.56 3.26 23.01
C PRO A 549 -19.32 1.78 22.70
N GLY A 550 -18.33 1.18 23.36
CA GLY A 550 -17.98 -0.24 23.21
C GLY A 550 -17.20 -0.58 21.93
N LEU A 551 -16.81 0.41 21.14
CA LEU A 551 -15.97 0.25 19.95
C LEU A 551 -14.73 1.14 20.05
N GLU A 552 -13.62 0.59 19.62
CA GLU A 552 -12.32 1.24 19.55
C GLU A 552 -11.96 1.51 18.09
N PHE A 553 -11.35 2.67 17.86
CA PHE A 553 -10.93 3.08 16.52
C PHE A 553 -9.63 2.38 16.13
N ARG A 554 -9.67 1.54 15.08
CA ARG A 554 -8.49 0.88 14.51
C ARG A 554 -8.26 1.29 13.07
N LEU A 555 -7.25 2.14 12.88
CA LEU A 555 -6.89 2.63 11.55
C LEU A 555 -5.96 1.64 10.83
N HIS A 556 -6.53 0.84 9.95
CA HIS A 556 -5.80 -0.10 9.11
C HIS A 556 -5.03 0.64 8.00
N HIS A 557 -3.87 0.13 7.60
CA HIS A 557 -3.01 0.76 6.60
C HIS A 557 -3.68 0.92 5.23
N TYR A 558 -4.56 0.01 4.83
CA TYR A 558 -5.31 0.16 3.58
C TYR A 558 -6.27 1.38 3.61
N VAL A 559 -6.83 1.71 4.77
CA VAL A 559 -7.68 2.90 4.96
C VAL A 559 -6.84 4.17 4.86
N ILE A 560 -5.64 4.17 5.46
CA ILE A 560 -4.67 5.28 5.33
C ILE A 560 -4.38 5.55 3.85
N ALA A 561 -4.10 4.50 3.07
CA ALA A 561 -3.88 4.63 1.64
C ALA A 561 -5.09 5.23 0.91
N MET A 562 -6.30 4.77 1.21
CA MET A 562 -7.53 5.31 0.61
C MET A 562 -7.72 6.81 0.90
N VAL A 563 -7.42 7.24 2.12
CA VAL A 563 -7.54 8.64 2.55
C VAL A 563 -6.46 9.54 1.91
N LEU A 564 -5.23 9.04 1.79
CA LEU A 564 -4.11 9.86 1.33
C LEU A 564 -3.97 9.94 -0.20
N ILE A 565 -4.35 8.90 -0.95
CA ILE A 565 -4.20 8.88 -2.42
C ILE A 565 -4.83 10.09 -3.12
N PRO A 566 -6.06 10.55 -2.80
CA PRO A 566 -6.65 11.74 -3.44
C PRO A 566 -5.77 12.99 -3.32
N GLY A 567 -5.09 13.17 -2.18
CA GLY A 567 -4.17 14.28 -1.94
C GLY A 567 -2.92 14.27 -2.81
N THR A 568 -2.65 13.17 -3.53
CA THR A 568 -1.48 12.99 -4.41
C THR A 568 -1.78 13.22 -5.89
N GLY A 569 -2.97 13.71 -6.27
CA GLY A 569 -3.37 13.92 -7.68
C GLY A 569 -2.66 15.06 -8.42
N PHE A 570 -1.43 15.41 -8.04
CA PHE A 570 -0.67 16.54 -8.58
C PHE A 570 0.59 16.05 -9.30
N PRO A 571 0.89 16.53 -10.52
CA PRO A 571 1.95 15.99 -11.39
C PRO A 571 3.37 16.30 -10.90
N THR A 572 3.77 15.69 -9.78
CA THR A 572 5.11 15.83 -9.19
C THR A 572 5.76 14.47 -8.98
N ARG A 573 7.11 14.44 -8.96
CA ARG A 573 7.86 13.20 -8.67
C ARG A 573 7.53 12.62 -7.29
N LEU A 574 7.36 13.49 -6.29
CA LEU A 574 6.97 13.05 -4.94
C LEU A 574 5.56 12.43 -4.93
N SER A 575 4.62 13.00 -5.69
CA SER A 575 3.29 12.39 -5.82
C SER A 575 3.33 11.02 -6.50
N ALA A 576 4.24 10.77 -7.46
CA ALA A 576 4.45 9.43 -8.01
C ALA A 576 4.96 8.44 -6.94
N ILE A 577 5.92 8.87 -6.11
CA ILE A 577 6.43 8.06 -4.99
C ILE A 577 5.32 7.73 -4.01
N TYR A 578 4.54 8.72 -3.59
CA TYR A 578 3.42 8.52 -2.66
C TYR A 578 2.38 7.58 -3.25
N GLN A 579 2.02 7.75 -4.53
CA GLN A 579 1.06 6.87 -5.20
C GLN A 579 1.53 5.43 -5.31
N GLY A 580 2.80 5.22 -5.68
CA GLY A 580 3.39 3.89 -5.70
C GLY A 580 3.27 3.22 -4.34
N PHE A 581 3.78 3.87 -3.30
CA PHE A 581 3.77 3.35 -1.93
C PHE A 581 2.35 3.09 -1.42
N LEU A 582 1.45 4.06 -1.52
CA LEU A 582 0.08 3.95 -1.02
C LEU A 582 -0.74 2.91 -1.79
N LEU A 583 -0.53 2.75 -3.10
CA LEU A 583 -1.16 1.66 -3.85
C LEU A 583 -0.67 0.31 -3.33
N GLY A 584 0.65 0.14 -3.14
CA GLY A 584 1.19 -1.09 -2.58
C GLY A 584 0.63 -1.40 -1.18
N MET A 585 0.63 -0.41 -0.29
CA MET A 585 0.10 -0.50 1.08
C MET A 585 -1.40 -0.83 1.10
N PHE A 586 -2.19 -0.23 0.21
CA PHE A 586 -3.59 -0.60 0.01
C PHE A 586 -3.73 -2.07 -0.38
N LEU A 587 -2.99 -2.52 -1.39
CA LEU A 587 -3.06 -3.89 -1.91
C LEU A 587 -2.62 -4.91 -0.86
N ASN A 588 -1.55 -4.63 -0.12
CA ASN A 588 -1.11 -5.46 0.99
C ASN A 588 -2.25 -5.64 2.01
N GLY A 589 -2.84 -4.53 2.50
CA GLY A 589 -3.87 -4.63 3.52
C GLY A 589 -5.12 -5.39 3.07
N VAL A 590 -5.68 -5.07 1.90
CA VAL A 590 -6.91 -5.73 1.44
C VAL A 590 -6.70 -7.17 0.98
N ALA A 591 -5.54 -7.50 0.40
CA ALA A 591 -5.28 -8.86 -0.05
C ALA A 591 -4.88 -9.80 1.11
N ALA A 592 -4.15 -9.30 2.11
CA ALA A 592 -3.72 -10.09 3.27
C ALA A 592 -4.78 -10.20 4.37
N PHE A 593 -5.64 -9.19 4.54
CA PHE A 593 -6.59 -9.11 5.67
C PHE A 593 -8.04 -8.85 5.26
N GLY A 594 -8.31 -8.63 3.97
CA GLY A 594 -9.63 -8.22 3.51
C GLY A 594 -9.95 -6.75 3.84
N PHE A 595 -11.23 -6.38 3.70
CA PHE A 595 -11.73 -5.05 4.05
C PHE A 595 -12.18 -5.02 5.52
N ASP A 596 -11.22 -5.15 6.43
CA ASP A 596 -11.48 -5.22 7.87
C ASP A 596 -12.12 -3.93 8.41
N SER A 597 -12.85 -4.02 9.52
CA SER A 597 -13.57 -2.88 10.09
C SER A 597 -12.61 -1.82 10.64
N ILE A 598 -12.95 -0.54 10.44
CA ILE A 598 -12.26 0.59 11.12
C ILE A 598 -12.64 0.71 12.61
N LEU A 599 -13.67 -0.04 13.03
CA LEU A 599 -14.16 -0.12 14.41
C LEU A 599 -14.12 -1.57 14.89
N GLN A 600 -13.48 -1.81 16.03
CA GLN A 600 -13.35 -3.13 16.63
C GLN A 600 -13.70 -3.06 18.12
N THR A 601 -14.03 -4.18 18.77
CA THR A 601 -14.23 -4.16 20.23
C THR A 601 -12.88 -4.16 20.95
N ALA A 602 -12.85 -3.73 22.22
CA ALA A 602 -11.64 -3.82 23.04
C ALA A 602 -11.13 -5.27 23.14
N ALA A 603 -12.04 -6.25 23.19
CA ALA A 603 -11.69 -7.67 23.19
C ALA A 603 -10.98 -8.11 21.89
N ASP A 604 -11.44 -7.64 20.73
CA ASP A 604 -10.81 -7.95 19.43
C ASP A 604 -9.39 -7.36 19.31
N LEU A 605 -9.10 -6.27 20.03
CA LEU A 605 -7.78 -5.61 20.03
C LEU A 605 -6.77 -6.31 20.94
N VAL A 606 -7.21 -6.85 22.08
CA VAL A 606 -6.32 -7.51 23.05
C VAL A 606 -5.73 -8.81 22.48
N ARG A 607 -6.48 -9.55 21.64
CA ARG A 607 -6.09 -10.86 21.09
C ARG A 607 -5.78 -11.86 22.22
N ASP A 608 -4.59 -12.46 22.22
CA ASP A 608 -4.08 -13.37 23.26
C ASP A 608 -3.32 -12.62 24.39
N GLY A 609 -3.34 -11.28 24.37
CA GLY A 609 -2.73 -10.46 25.42
C GLY A 609 -3.56 -10.45 26.72
N PRO A 610 -2.97 -9.96 27.83
CA PRO A 610 -3.72 -9.78 29.07
C PRO A 610 -4.83 -8.74 28.92
N THR A 611 -5.96 -9.00 29.58
CA THR A 611 -7.19 -8.20 29.48
C THR A 611 -7.33 -7.13 30.57
N GLY A 612 -6.46 -7.16 31.58
CA GLY A 612 -6.54 -6.29 32.77
C GLY A 612 -7.61 -6.76 33.77
N SER A 613 -7.97 -8.04 33.73
CA SER A 613 -8.95 -8.64 34.64
C SER A 613 -8.44 -8.70 36.08
N ALA A 614 -9.37 -8.82 37.03
CA ALA A 614 -9.03 -8.98 38.43
C ALA A 614 -8.19 -10.25 38.66
N LEU A 615 -7.11 -10.12 39.43
CA LEU A 615 -6.20 -11.23 39.71
C LEU A 615 -6.50 -11.85 41.08
N PRO A 616 -6.55 -13.20 41.18
CA PRO A 616 -6.68 -13.88 42.45
C PRO A 616 -5.35 -13.85 43.23
N SER A 617 -5.41 -14.11 44.54
CA SER A 617 -4.22 -14.07 45.41
C SER A 617 -4.01 -15.38 46.14
N PHE A 618 -2.76 -15.85 46.16
CA PHE A 618 -2.37 -17.02 46.95
C PHE A 618 -2.33 -16.68 48.45
N VAL A 619 -2.87 -17.58 49.26
CA VAL A 619 -2.74 -17.56 50.73
C VAL A 619 -1.46 -18.30 51.13
N THR A 620 -1.11 -19.35 50.38
CA THR A 620 0.23 -19.95 50.44
C THR A 620 1.26 -18.97 49.89
N ASN A 621 2.20 -18.57 50.72
CA ASN A 621 3.27 -17.64 50.40
C ASN A 621 4.57 -18.05 51.11
N SER A 622 5.63 -17.28 50.89
CA SER A 622 6.97 -17.51 51.46
C SER A 622 6.99 -17.60 53.00
N THR A 623 5.99 -17.06 53.69
CA THR A 623 5.87 -17.11 55.16
C THR A 623 4.95 -18.22 55.67
N THR A 624 3.99 -18.66 54.86
CA THR A 624 3.00 -19.69 55.26
C THR A 624 3.35 -21.08 54.74
N TYR A 625 4.19 -21.20 53.71
CA TYR A 625 4.67 -22.47 53.20
C TYR A 625 5.66 -23.13 54.17
N ASN A 626 5.32 -24.31 54.68
CA ASN A 626 6.16 -25.04 55.64
C ASN A 626 6.91 -26.20 54.96
N ALA A 627 8.16 -25.95 54.57
CA ALA A 627 9.01 -26.94 53.88
C ALA A 627 9.32 -28.23 54.69
N THR A 628 9.01 -28.28 56.00
CA THR A 628 9.21 -29.50 56.81
C THR A 628 8.13 -30.56 56.58
N ILE A 629 6.98 -30.18 56.03
CA ILE A 629 5.90 -31.11 55.69
C ILE A 629 6.18 -31.73 54.31
N PRO A 630 6.13 -33.07 54.14
CA PRO A 630 6.35 -33.72 52.86
C PRO A 630 5.40 -33.18 51.78
N LEU A 631 5.91 -32.99 50.56
CA LEU A 631 5.15 -32.43 49.42
C LEU A 631 3.81 -33.15 49.17
N SER A 632 3.78 -34.46 49.33
CA SER A 632 2.55 -35.27 49.16
C SER A 632 1.42 -34.92 50.12
N SER A 633 1.73 -34.26 51.24
CA SER A 633 0.77 -33.86 52.28
C SER A 633 0.57 -32.33 52.31
N GLN A 634 1.15 -31.61 51.35
CA GLN A 634 1.01 -30.16 51.22
C GLN A 634 -0.22 -29.79 50.40
N VAL A 635 -0.78 -28.63 50.72
CA VAL A 635 -1.93 -28.08 50.01
C VAL A 635 -1.65 -26.61 49.68
N LEU A 636 -1.84 -26.26 48.41
CA LEU A 636 -1.82 -24.89 47.92
C LEU A 636 -3.18 -24.24 48.21
N ASN A 637 -3.19 -23.04 48.80
CA ASN A 637 -4.43 -22.33 49.14
C ASN A 637 -4.44 -20.92 48.53
N TRP A 638 -5.62 -20.43 48.17
CA TRP A 638 -5.85 -19.07 47.66
C TRP A 638 -7.09 -18.42 48.26
N ALA A 639 -7.18 -17.09 48.14
CA ALA A 639 -8.25 -16.31 48.74
C ALA A 639 -9.60 -16.52 48.01
N SER A 640 -10.70 -16.34 48.74
CA SER A 640 -12.05 -16.33 48.16
C SER A 640 -12.26 -15.10 47.26
N ILE A 641 -13.10 -15.24 46.24
CA ILE A 641 -13.51 -14.14 45.36
C ILE A 641 -14.27 -13.09 46.20
N SER A 642 -13.92 -11.81 46.07
CA SER A 642 -14.62 -10.72 46.76
C SER A 642 -15.97 -10.43 46.11
N ASP A 643 -16.88 -9.79 46.86
CA ASP A 643 -18.20 -9.42 46.33
C ASP A 643 -18.12 -8.49 45.11
N SER A 644 -17.13 -7.58 45.07
CA SER A 644 -16.93 -6.68 43.94
C SER A 644 -16.53 -7.42 42.67
N VAL A 645 -15.60 -8.39 42.78
CA VAL A 645 -15.13 -9.19 41.65
C VAL A 645 -16.19 -10.20 41.20
N SER A 646 -17.00 -10.69 42.14
CA SER A 646 -18.15 -11.56 41.82
C SER A 646 -19.23 -10.80 41.02
N GLN A 647 -19.42 -9.50 41.28
CA GLN A 647 -20.35 -8.64 40.51
C GLN A 647 -19.87 -8.40 39.07
N GLU A 648 -18.57 -8.52 38.79
CA GLU A 648 -18.01 -8.51 37.44
C GLU A 648 -18.27 -9.81 36.67
N GLY A 649 -18.82 -10.84 37.33
CA GLY A 649 -19.22 -12.12 36.73
C GLY A 649 -18.25 -13.27 36.97
N TRP A 650 -17.13 -13.05 37.68
CA TRP A 650 -16.17 -14.10 38.03
C TRP A 650 -16.72 -14.98 39.16
N SER A 651 -16.67 -16.31 38.98
CA SER A 651 -17.32 -17.24 39.92
C SER A 651 -16.49 -18.47 40.27
N THR A 652 -15.44 -18.75 39.51
CA THR A 652 -14.57 -19.94 39.65
C THR A 652 -13.11 -19.57 39.47
N PHE A 653 -12.21 -20.53 39.67
CA PHE A 653 -10.77 -20.39 39.50
C PHE A 653 -10.26 -21.40 38.48
N ALA A 654 -9.20 -21.02 37.76
CA ALA A 654 -8.37 -21.92 36.97
C ALA A 654 -6.94 -21.88 37.49
N LEU A 655 -6.31 -23.05 37.65
CA LEU A 655 -4.93 -23.19 38.15
C LEU A 655 -4.06 -23.91 37.13
N LEU A 656 -3.00 -23.23 36.70
CA LEU A 656 -1.89 -23.85 35.98
C LEU A 656 -0.85 -24.36 36.99
N VAL A 657 -0.41 -25.60 36.80
CA VAL A 657 0.76 -26.18 37.46
C VAL A 657 1.72 -26.62 36.37
N ASP A 658 2.94 -26.09 36.37
CA ASP A 658 3.96 -26.34 35.35
C ASP A 658 3.47 -26.03 33.92
N ASP A 659 2.79 -24.89 33.75
CA ASP A 659 2.15 -24.44 32.50
C ASP A 659 1.03 -25.37 31.97
N VAL A 660 0.49 -26.26 32.79
CA VAL A 660 -0.65 -27.12 32.46
C VAL A 660 -1.82 -26.84 33.37
N GLU A 661 -3.02 -26.65 32.82
CA GLU A 661 -4.24 -26.52 33.63
C GLU A 661 -4.51 -27.82 34.39
N ARG A 662 -4.45 -27.77 35.73
CA ARG A 662 -4.67 -28.94 36.59
C ARG A 662 -5.95 -28.86 37.40
N TYR A 663 -6.58 -27.70 37.43
CA TYR A 663 -7.78 -27.50 38.20
C TYR A 663 -8.62 -26.36 37.63
N SER A 664 -9.93 -26.59 37.54
CA SER A 664 -10.96 -25.59 37.26
C SER A 664 -12.14 -25.82 38.21
N GLY A 665 -12.59 -24.80 38.93
CA GLY A 665 -13.74 -24.90 39.84
C GLY A 665 -13.77 -23.88 41.00
N THR A 666 -14.60 -24.14 42.01
CA THR A 666 -14.88 -23.22 43.14
C THR A 666 -14.08 -23.46 44.42
N ALA A 667 -13.37 -24.58 44.54
CA ALA A 667 -12.47 -24.85 45.66
C ALA A 667 -11.39 -23.76 45.79
N LEU A 668 -10.95 -23.55 47.04
CA LEU A 668 -9.93 -22.57 47.43
C LEU A 668 -8.57 -23.21 47.67
N ASN A 669 -8.44 -24.49 47.31
CA ASN A 669 -7.26 -25.27 47.57
C ASN A 669 -6.99 -26.35 46.52
N TYR A 670 -5.73 -26.77 46.45
CA TYR A 670 -5.25 -27.82 45.55
C TYR A 670 -4.20 -28.69 46.25
N SER A 671 -4.37 -30.01 46.19
CA SER A 671 -3.42 -30.95 46.77
C SER A 671 -2.16 -31.04 45.92
N LEU A 672 -0.98 -30.90 46.53
CA LEU A 672 0.31 -31.07 45.84
C LEU A 672 0.74 -32.55 45.73
N GLN A 673 -0.17 -33.46 46.09
CA GLN A 673 0.03 -34.89 45.94
C GLN A 673 0.22 -35.27 44.46
N GLY A 674 1.33 -35.94 44.16
CA GLY A 674 1.68 -36.39 42.80
C GLY A 674 2.73 -35.53 42.10
N LEU A 675 3.07 -34.36 42.65
CA LEU A 675 4.18 -33.55 42.17
C LEU A 675 5.54 -34.15 42.56
N ASN A 676 6.54 -33.99 41.69
CA ASN A 676 7.87 -34.55 41.90
C ASN A 676 8.74 -33.58 42.70
N ALA A 677 8.97 -33.89 43.99
CA ALA A 677 9.76 -33.05 44.89
C ALA A 677 11.22 -32.76 44.44
N SER A 678 11.73 -33.48 43.43
CA SER A 678 13.07 -33.22 42.86
C SER A 678 13.09 -32.14 41.78
N LEU A 679 11.92 -31.68 41.33
CA LEU A 679 11.77 -30.66 40.29
C LEU A 679 11.18 -29.37 40.87
N PRO A 680 11.52 -28.20 40.32
CA PRO A 680 10.79 -26.98 40.62
C PRO A 680 9.37 -27.07 40.06
N HIS A 681 8.41 -26.45 40.77
CA HIS A 681 7.02 -26.37 40.34
C HIS A 681 6.55 -24.92 40.25
N PHE A 682 5.85 -24.60 39.17
CA PHE A 682 5.35 -23.26 38.89
C PHE A 682 3.83 -23.22 38.98
N PHE A 683 3.27 -22.26 39.72
CA PHE A 683 1.83 -22.13 39.95
C PHE A 683 1.33 -20.77 39.48
N ARG A 684 0.28 -20.77 38.65
CA ARG A 684 -0.39 -19.55 38.20
C ARG A 684 -1.89 -19.71 38.35
N LEU A 685 -2.55 -18.70 38.90
CA LEU A 685 -3.97 -18.75 39.21
C LEU A 685 -4.70 -17.66 38.40
N ALA A 686 -5.88 -17.99 37.89
CA ALA A 686 -6.77 -17.05 37.21
C ALA A 686 -8.18 -17.17 37.78
N LEU A 687 -8.96 -16.09 37.62
CA LEU A 687 -10.40 -16.14 37.77
C LEU A 687 -11.05 -16.68 36.50
N GLN A 688 -12.19 -17.34 36.64
CA GLN A 688 -12.94 -17.91 35.52
C GLN A 688 -14.43 -17.61 35.66
N SER A 689 -15.04 -17.24 34.54
CA SER A 689 -16.48 -17.03 34.38
C SER A 689 -17.00 -17.91 33.25
N SER A 690 -17.77 -18.94 33.59
CA SER A 690 -18.21 -19.96 32.63
C SER A 690 -16.99 -20.55 31.87
N ASP A 691 -16.94 -20.42 30.55
CA ASP A 691 -15.84 -20.92 29.71
C ASP A 691 -14.72 -19.87 29.50
N THR A 692 -14.86 -18.66 30.02
CA THR A 692 -13.87 -17.59 29.86
C THR A 692 -12.94 -17.53 31.06
N VAL A 693 -11.65 -17.75 30.82
CA VAL A 693 -10.59 -17.61 31.83
C VAL A 693 -10.00 -16.20 31.73
N GLY A 694 -9.85 -15.54 32.87
CA GLY A 694 -9.20 -14.24 32.97
C GLY A 694 -7.67 -14.33 32.93
N ASP A 695 -7.02 -13.25 33.33
CA ASP A 695 -5.56 -13.17 33.36
C ASP A 695 -5.01 -14.04 34.48
N PHE A 696 -3.94 -14.76 34.15
CA PHE A 696 -3.20 -15.54 35.11
C PHE A 696 -2.22 -14.65 35.87
N THR A 697 -2.07 -14.90 37.16
CA THR A 697 -1.00 -14.30 37.97
C THR A 697 0.37 -14.59 37.36
N MET A 698 1.37 -13.78 37.75
CA MET A 698 2.76 -14.18 37.64
C MET A 698 3.00 -15.48 38.42
N PRO A 699 4.03 -16.26 38.07
CA PRO A 699 4.25 -17.59 38.61
C PRO A 699 4.74 -17.52 40.06
N ALA A 700 4.05 -18.21 40.96
CA ALA A 700 4.61 -18.60 42.24
C ALA A 700 5.48 -19.84 42.02
N THR A 701 6.67 -19.89 42.62
CA THR A 701 7.65 -20.96 42.35
C THR A 701 7.99 -21.72 43.61
N LEU A 702 7.86 -23.05 43.56
CA LEU A 702 8.34 -23.96 44.60
C LEU A 702 9.59 -24.68 44.10
N TRP A 703 10.74 -24.40 44.72
CA TRP A 703 12.00 -25.05 44.40
C TRP A 703 12.17 -26.40 45.11
N PRO A 704 12.98 -27.35 44.55
CA PRO A 704 13.23 -28.66 45.16
C PRO A 704 13.82 -28.59 46.58
N ASN A 705 14.51 -27.49 46.91
CA ASN A 705 15.06 -27.25 48.25
C ASN A 705 14.00 -26.80 49.27
N GLY A 706 12.72 -26.74 48.89
CA GLY A 706 11.60 -26.29 49.72
C GLY A 706 11.42 -24.77 49.80
N THR A 707 12.17 -23.99 49.02
CA THR A 707 11.99 -22.54 48.94
C THR A 707 10.76 -22.19 48.11
N TRP A 708 9.86 -21.39 48.69
CA TRP A 708 8.73 -20.80 47.99
C TRP A 708 9.05 -19.35 47.62
N VAL A 709 8.84 -19.00 46.35
CA VAL A 709 8.96 -17.64 45.82
C VAL A 709 7.56 -17.14 45.48
N ASP A 710 7.19 -16.02 46.09
CA ASP A 710 5.90 -15.39 45.88
C ASP A 710 5.78 -14.84 44.46
N PRO A 711 4.58 -14.88 43.86
CA PRO A 711 4.38 -14.33 42.53
C PRO A 711 4.63 -12.82 42.55
N LEU A 712 5.24 -12.32 41.48
CA LEU A 712 5.33 -10.88 41.25
C LEU A 712 3.93 -10.27 41.08
N PRO A 713 3.77 -8.95 41.26
CA PRO A 713 2.56 -8.26 40.84
C PRO A 713 2.25 -8.60 39.36
N GLY A 714 0.98 -8.88 39.05
CA GLY A 714 0.57 -9.17 37.68
C GLY A 714 0.79 -7.99 36.73
N PHE A 715 0.55 -8.23 35.44
CA PHE A 715 0.69 -7.21 34.40
C PHE A 715 -0.10 -5.94 34.77
N ILE A 716 0.60 -4.82 34.93
CA ILE A 716 0.01 -3.51 35.17
C ILE A 716 -0.06 -2.82 33.81
N TYR A 717 -1.24 -2.74 33.21
CA TYR A 717 -1.48 -1.98 31.98
C TYR A 717 -1.89 -0.53 32.26
#